data_AF-A0A103YKJ5-F1
#
_entry.id   AF-A0A103YKJ5-F1
#
_cell.length_a   1.000
_cell.length_b   1.000
_cell.length_c   1.000
_cell.angle_alpha   90.00
_cell.angle_beta   90.00
_cell.angle_gamma   90.00
#
_symmetry.space_group_name_H-M   'P 1'
#
loop_
_entity.id
_entity.type
_entity.pdbx_description
1 polymer ?
#
loop_
_entity_poly.entity_id
_entity_poly.type
_entity_poly.pdbx_seq_one_letter_code
_entity_poly.pdbx_strand_id
1 'polypeptide(L)'
;MWGSSSSGENRKEEEEGEVEAVIIGGMVLDIQATSSIPPNPRTTSPGKVCYAVGGVARNIAECVSKLGTKPCMISTLGLDMAGNLLLEYWKSAGLSTEGIRMGQEIDTPVVCIVFDTYGEPAAAVASVESVERFLTPKWIAQFKSNIASTPIVMVDANLSPAALQASCELAAEFGTPVWFEPVSVAKSRRIVSVANALRLEGSSSSSSPYVVHFPAVSSASVVRVTGAGDCLVGGAVASICAGLDVMQSIAVGIAAAKAAVEAETNVPTEYSLEQIAEACNLFDEMPDRNVFTWNAIISAHIKSHNLAKAQGLFDAAPHRDSVTYNSMLSGYANSDGYEKPAIDFFMQMHSVGYDGLIDEFSLTRMCNLTAKLRNSRHAKQLHSFMVKTGNNLSGFAVSALVDMYSKCGCFSEAYEAFNGCYSGSVDVVSKNAVVAACCREGRLDMAMELFSTQPEFNDVVSWNTMITGYAQNGCGKDAIELAVCMANNGFRWNEHTFASVLSACSSLKSLKLGKELHARILKEITSLNPFISSGIVDVYCKCGNMKYAESANSLIGTENKFATTSMIVGYSSQHNMKEARRIFDSLTVKNPVVWSAMFSGYLHSHCIEDVFELFRLFNTEETTVPDGSILASFLGACAIQATMDLGKQVHSYLFRMNIHMDEKTISALIDMYSKCGNIMYGKRIFERLTFRDSVIYNIMIAGFAHHGYELEAFQLFDNMVRSGFTPDTVTFIAILSACRHCGLVETGESYFMSMIEEYKITPEMDHYACMIDLYGRANQLEKAMEFMRKIPRELDVVVVRTFLNACKLHRNLEIARESEEKLLRIGGDSVTRYVQLANIYASEGEWEEMGRIRKKMRSNEVSKVAGCSWVHVGSNVHSFTSGDTYHSEAEATYGILDLLIAEMNNKEEMQLCPRFPSNVDPRVKYAERGNRFQIPYSCYRFLMQVGLRLLLCPLGSNIVVRTACCSVGVVLPVYSTFKAIETNNQDDQQKWLLYWAAYGTFSVAEIFADRIIYWFPLYHHMKFAFLVWLQLPTTNGAKQLYMSHLRPFLLRHQANLDQLVGILYSETVKPLSLFKCLKLGASKHLVNNSSQPVPPPEGRTITGQREQVESSNSDDSNDDDDDDFVAFPDSF
;
A
#
# COMPACT_ATOMS: atom_id res chain seq x y z
N MET A 1 -51.19 86.18 -13.69
CA MET A 1 -52.15 85.58 -14.65
C MET A 1 -51.75 84.12 -14.77
N TRP A 2 -52.53 83.15 -14.25
CA TRP A 2 -53.76 82.61 -14.85
C TRP A 2 -53.46 82.02 -16.25
N GLY A 3 -53.61 80.71 -16.52
CA GLY A 3 -54.04 79.54 -15.71
C GLY A 3 -53.49 78.23 -16.32
N SER A 4 -53.52 77.07 -15.64
CA SER A 4 -54.56 76.00 -15.76
C SER A 4 -54.81 75.50 -17.20
N SER A 5 -54.98 74.22 -17.57
CA SER A 5 -54.98 72.88 -16.91
C SER A 5 -55.41 71.84 -17.98
N SER A 6 -55.08 70.54 -17.99
CA SER A 6 -54.18 69.67 -17.20
C SER A 6 -54.10 68.27 -17.86
N SER A 7 -53.21 67.39 -17.37
CA SER A 7 -53.28 65.90 -17.48
C SER A 7 -53.58 65.26 -18.85
N GLY A 8 -52.52 64.77 -19.51
CA GLY A 8 -52.56 63.70 -20.53
C GLY A 8 -51.31 62.84 -20.36
N GLU A 9 -51.43 61.53 -20.45
CA GLU A 9 -50.38 60.58 -20.05
C GLU A 9 -49.21 60.54 -21.05
N ASN A 10 -47.97 60.65 -20.56
CA ASN A 10 -46.80 60.24 -21.34
C ASN A 10 -46.79 58.71 -21.45
N ARG A 11 -47.36 58.18 -22.54
CA ARG A 11 -46.97 56.85 -23.01
C ARG A 11 -45.48 56.88 -23.35
N LYS A 12 -44.70 55.97 -22.78
CA LYS A 12 -43.37 55.68 -23.30
C LYS A 12 -43.53 55.05 -24.67
N GLU A 13 -42.78 55.56 -25.64
CA GLU A 13 -42.56 54.88 -26.90
C GLU A 13 -41.68 53.65 -26.61
N GLU A 14 -42.08 52.47 -27.09
CA GLU A 14 -41.27 51.26 -27.06
C GLU A 14 -40.35 51.27 -28.29
N GLU A 15 -39.05 51.08 -28.08
CA GLU A 15 -38.08 50.94 -29.18
C GLU A 15 -38.29 49.57 -29.85
N GLU A 16 -38.84 49.55 -31.05
CA GLU A 16 -38.88 48.35 -31.91
C GLU A 16 -37.44 47.96 -32.29
N GLY A 17 -36.87 46.97 -31.59
CA GLY A 17 -35.56 46.44 -31.91
C GLY A 17 -35.58 45.58 -33.18
N GLU A 18 -34.75 45.90 -34.17
CA GLU A 18 -34.60 45.09 -35.38
C GLU A 18 -34.25 43.62 -35.04
N VAL A 19 -34.96 42.70 -35.69
CA VAL A 19 -34.74 41.26 -35.60
C VAL A 19 -33.66 40.87 -36.61
N GLU A 20 -32.55 40.32 -36.12
CA GLU A 20 -31.36 40.03 -36.92
C GLU A 20 -31.34 38.60 -37.47
N ALA A 21 -32.06 37.65 -36.86
CA ALA A 21 -32.23 36.30 -37.37
C ALA A 21 -33.64 35.77 -37.07
N VAL A 22 -34.29 35.08 -38.01
CA VAL A 22 -35.54 34.34 -37.75
C VAL A 22 -35.24 32.84 -37.77
N ILE A 23 -35.70 32.13 -36.74
CA ILE A 23 -35.40 30.71 -36.54
C ILE A 23 -36.71 29.95 -36.30
N ILE A 24 -37.00 28.94 -37.11
CA ILE A 24 -38.27 28.22 -37.13
C ILE A 24 -38.04 26.74 -36.83
N GLY A 25 -38.60 26.24 -35.72
CA GLY A 25 -38.45 24.85 -35.33
C GLY A 25 -39.02 24.51 -33.95
N GLY A 26 -38.79 23.27 -33.50
CA GLY A 26 -39.28 22.78 -32.20
C GLY A 26 -38.32 23.08 -31.04
N MET A 27 -38.90 23.46 -29.89
CA MET A 27 -38.26 23.34 -28.58
C MET A 27 -38.62 21.98 -27.98
N VAL A 28 -37.65 21.28 -27.38
CA VAL A 28 -37.82 19.88 -26.92
C VAL A 28 -37.18 19.74 -25.54
N LEU A 29 -37.75 18.91 -24.66
CA LEU A 29 -37.08 18.48 -23.43
C LEU A 29 -36.47 17.09 -23.62
N ASP A 30 -35.16 16.97 -23.46
CA ASP A 30 -34.43 15.72 -23.56
C ASP A 30 -34.34 15.07 -22.18
N ILE A 31 -34.94 13.89 -22.01
CA ILE A 31 -34.88 13.08 -20.79
C ILE A 31 -33.80 12.02 -20.99
N GLN A 32 -32.64 12.22 -20.37
CA GLN A 32 -31.51 11.31 -20.45
C GLN A 32 -31.54 10.35 -19.26
N ALA A 33 -31.87 9.08 -19.51
CA ALA A 33 -31.94 8.02 -18.50
C ALA A 33 -30.73 7.09 -18.62
N THR A 34 -29.70 7.27 -17.77
CA THR A 34 -28.55 6.36 -17.72
C THR A 34 -28.82 5.22 -16.74
N SER A 35 -28.84 3.98 -17.23
CA SER A 35 -29.01 2.81 -16.36
C SER A 35 -27.72 2.51 -15.59
N SER A 36 -27.80 2.38 -14.26
CA SER A 36 -26.63 2.08 -13.41
C SER A 36 -26.10 0.65 -13.58
N ILE A 37 -26.90 -0.22 -14.20
CA ILE A 37 -26.59 -1.61 -14.57
C ILE A 37 -27.07 -1.88 -16.00
N PRO A 38 -26.54 -2.87 -16.75
CA PRO A 38 -26.94 -3.09 -18.13
C PRO A 38 -28.45 -3.40 -18.23
N PRO A 39 -29.21 -2.69 -19.08
CA PRO A 39 -30.68 -2.78 -19.08
C PRO A 39 -31.15 -4.18 -19.53
N ASN A 40 -31.84 -4.90 -18.63
CA ASN A 40 -32.41 -6.22 -18.92
C ASN A 40 -33.90 -6.09 -19.31
N PRO A 41 -34.32 -6.49 -20.53
CA PRO A 41 -35.68 -6.30 -21.01
C PRO A 41 -36.74 -6.88 -20.06
N ARG A 42 -37.81 -6.09 -19.81
CA ARG A 42 -38.93 -6.39 -18.87
C ARG A 42 -38.59 -6.26 -17.38
N THR A 43 -37.46 -5.65 -17.02
CA THR A 43 -37.13 -5.31 -15.63
C THR A 43 -36.92 -3.79 -15.46
N THR A 44 -37.17 -3.26 -14.26
CA THR A 44 -36.85 -1.88 -13.90
C THR A 44 -35.43 -1.82 -13.32
N SER A 45 -34.52 -1.11 -13.98
CA SER A 45 -33.15 -0.91 -13.49
C SER A 45 -33.04 0.44 -12.77
N PRO A 46 -32.34 0.54 -11.63
CA PRO A 46 -32.00 1.83 -11.05
C PRO A 46 -31.07 2.59 -12.00
N GLY A 47 -31.27 3.90 -12.10
CA GLY A 47 -30.56 4.74 -13.06
C GLY A 47 -30.75 6.22 -12.74
N LYS A 48 -29.91 7.05 -13.33
CA LYS A 48 -30.00 8.51 -13.22
C LYS A 48 -30.86 9.04 -14.36
N VAL A 49 -31.92 9.79 -14.03
CA VAL A 49 -32.65 10.60 -15.01
C VAL A 49 -32.17 12.03 -14.91
N CYS A 50 -31.57 12.54 -15.98
CA CYS A 50 -31.22 13.93 -16.17
C CYS A 50 -32.21 14.56 -17.15
N TYR A 51 -32.66 15.78 -16.84
CA TYR A 51 -33.40 16.61 -17.79
C TYR A 51 -32.40 17.58 -18.44
N ALA A 52 -32.31 17.54 -19.76
CA ALA A 52 -31.58 18.51 -20.55
C ALA A 52 -32.59 19.29 -21.41
N VAL A 53 -32.37 20.58 -21.58
CA VAL A 53 -33.06 21.31 -22.64
C VAL A 53 -32.54 20.79 -23.99
N GLY A 54 -33.45 20.51 -24.92
CA GLY A 54 -33.18 19.95 -26.25
C GLY A 54 -33.76 20.80 -27.40
N GLY A 55 -33.78 20.24 -28.60
CA GLY A 55 -34.35 20.84 -29.82
C GLY A 55 -33.34 21.63 -30.66
N VAL A 56 -33.18 21.21 -31.92
CA VAL A 56 -32.17 21.73 -32.88
C VAL A 56 -32.28 23.24 -33.09
N ALA A 57 -33.47 23.73 -33.48
CA ALA A 57 -33.68 25.15 -33.70
C ALA A 57 -33.48 25.98 -32.42
N ARG A 58 -33.80 25.43 -31.24
CA ARG A 58 -33.56 26.07 -29.94
C ARG A 58 -32.07 26.16 -29.63
N ASN A 59 -31.31 25.07 -29.80
CA ASN A 59 -29.84 25.05 -29.67
C ASN A 59 -29.18 26.09 -30.58
N ILE A 60 -29.60 26.16 -31.84
CA ILE A 60 -29.07 27.10 -32.84
C ILE A 60 -29.40 28.53 -32.46
N ALA A 61 -30.63 28.82 -32.03
CA ALA A 61 -31.01 30.16 -31.59
C ALA A 61 -30.22 30.62 -30.36
N GLU A 62 -30.01 29.73 -29.39
CA GLU A 62 -29.16 30.03 -28.23
C GLU A 62 -27.69 30.26 -28.63
N CYS A 63 -27.18 29.49 -29.60
CA CYS A 63 -25.83 29.68 -30.14
C CYS A 63 -25.70 31.04 -30.87
N VAL A 64 -26.65 31.38 -31.74
CA VAL A 64 -26.74 32.68 -32.44
C VAL A 64 -26.81 33.83 -31.44
N SER A 65 -27.57 33.67 -30.35
CA SER A 65 -27.65 34.66 -29.27
C SER A 65 -26.34 34.84 -28.50
N LYS A 66 -25.65 33.74 -28.17
CA LYS A 66 -24.33 33.76 -27.53
C LYS A 66 -23.24 34.39 -28.41
N LEU A 67 -23.44 34.42 -29.73
CA LEU A 67 -22.58 35.10 -30.70
C LEU A 67 -22.94 36.60 -30.89
N GLY A 68 -23.90 37.13 -30.11
CA GLY A 68 -24.24 38.55 -30.07
C GLY A 68 -25.40 38.98 -30.97
N THR A 69 -25.99 38.06 -31.73
CA THR A 69 -27.14 38.31 -32.61
C THR A 69 -28.47 38.22 -31.84
N LYS A 70 -29.53 38.90 -32.29
CA LYS A 70 -30.89 38.81 -31.72
C LYS A 70 -31.81 37.87 -32.53
N PRO A 71 -31.98 36.60 -32.13
CA PRO A 71 -32.86 35.66 -32.82
C PRO A 71 -34.34 35.84 -32.41
N CYS A 72 -35.23 35.84 -33.39
CA CYS A 72 -36.66 35.61 -33.21
C CYS A 72 -36.96 34.11 -33.43
N MET A 73 -37.33 33.41 -32.37
CA MET A 73 -37.65 31.98 -32.40
C MET A 73 -39.15 31.77 -32.59
N ILE A 74 -39.55 31.23 -33.75
CA ILE A 74 -40.93 30.85 -34.04
C ILE A 74 -41.12 29.38 -33.66
N SER A 75 -41.87 29.13 -32.57
CA SER A 75 -42.03 27.79 -31.99
C SER A 75 -43.38 27.61 -31.26
N THR A 76 -43.55 26.44 -30.65
CA THR A 76 -44.72 26.05 -29.86
C THR A 76 -44.29 25.31 -28.59
N LEU A 77 -44.90 25.65 -27.44
CA LEU A 77 -44.72 24.95 -26.16
C LEU A 77 -46.07 24.64 -25.51
N GLY A 78 -46.12 23.57 -24.72
CA GLY A 78 -47.25 23.27 -23.85
C GLY A 78 -47.20 24.05 -22.55
N LEU A 79 -48.36 24.23 -21.92
CA LEU A 79 -48.46 24.74 -20.54
C LEU A 79 -48.32 23.60 -19.50
N ASP A 80 -47.35 22.71 -19.73
CA ASP A 80 -47.02 21.55 -18.90
C ASP A 80 -45.65 21.71 -18.20
N MET A 81 -45.22 20.70 -17.44
CA MET A 81 -43.94 20.77 -16.71
C MET A 81 -42.74 20.99 -17.64
N ALA A 82 -42.70 20.34 -18.80
CA ALA A 82 -41.58 20.41 -19.73
C ALA A 82 -41.54 21.78 -20.43
N GLY A 83 -42.69 22.32 -20.80
CA GLY A 83 -42.81 23.63 -21.44
C GLY A 83 -42.46 24.77 -20.48
N ASN A 84 -42.87 24.66 -19.21
CA ASN A 84 -42.47 25.61 -18.18
C ASN A 84 -40.95 25.60 -17.94
N LEU A 85 -40.30 24.43 -17.86
CA LEU A 85 -38.84 24.31 -17.72
C LEU A 85 -38.10 24.92 -18.92
N LEU A 86 -38.54 24.63 -20.14
CA LEU A 86 -37.97 25.21 -21.37
C LEU A 86 -38.14 26.72 -21.42
N LEU A 87 -39.30 27.23 -21.02
CA LEU A 87 -39.62 28.65 -21.01
C LEU A 87 -38.86 29.43 -19.92
N GLU A 88 -38.66 28.84 -18.75
CA GLU A 88 -37.85 29.39 -17.67
C GLU A 88 -36.38 29.50 -18.10
N TYR A 89 -35.81 28.42 -18.67
CA TYR A 89 -34.47 28.44 -19.23
C TYR A 89 -34.32 29.50 -20.34
N TRP A 90 -35.27 29.53 -21.29
CA TRP A 90 -35.27 30.50 -22.41
C TRP A 90 -35.32 31.95 -21.93
N LYS A 91 -36.14 32.26 -20.92
CA LYS A 91 -36.19 33.58 -20.29
C LYS A 91 -34.90 33.91 -19.52
N SER A 92 -34.28 32.92 -18.87
CA SER A 92 -32.99 33.11 -18.17
C SER A 92 -31.85 33.47 -19.12
N ALA A 93 -31.93 33.03 -20.38
CA ALA A 93 -31.02 33.42 -21.45
C ALA A 93 -31.32 34.82 -22.05
N GLY A 94 -32.33 35.54 -21.54
CA GLY A 94 -32.70 36.88 -22.01
C GLY A 94 -33.42 36.92 -23.36
N LEU A 95 -33.95 35.79 -23.84
CA LEU A 95 -34.54 35.66 -25.18
C LEU A 95 -36.04 35.96 -25.21
N SER A 96 -36.50 36.60 -26.30
CA SER A 96 -37.92 36.94 -26.49
C SER A 96 -38.79 35.69 -26.60
N THR A 97 -39.98 35.76 -26.02
CA THR A 97 -40.99 34.69 -26.07
C THR A 97 -42.11 34.98 -27.07
N GLU A 98 -42.05 36.09 -27.81
CA GLU A 98 -43.13 36.56 -28.70
C GLU A 98 -43.46 35.56 -29.83
N GLY A 99 -42.44 34.90 -30.38
CA GLY A 99 -42.60 33.85 -31.40
C GLY A 99 -43.04 32.47 -30.86
N ILE A 100 -43.15 32.31 -29.54
CA ILE A 100 -43.44 31.02 -28.88
C ILE A 100 -44.94 30.93 -28.56
N ARG A 101 -45.67 30.16 -29.35
CA ARG A 101 -47.08 29.85 -29.08
C ARG A 101 -47.21 28.94 -27.87
N MET A 102 -47.99 29.35 -26.88
CA MET A 102 -48.32 28.53 -25.70
C MET A 102 -49.81 28.18 -25.68
N GLY A 103 -50.15 26.99 -25.19
CA GLY A 103 -51.54 26.53 -25.04
C GLY A 103 -51.66 25.36 -24.07
N GLN A 104 -52.86 25.15 -23.52
CA GLN A 104 -53.17 23.95 -22.72
C GLN A 104 -53.50 22.75 -23.61
N GLU A 105 -53.81 23.00 -24.89
CA GLU A 105 -54.06 22.00 -25.92
C GLU A 105 -52.79 21.49 -26.61
N ILE A 106 -51.63 22.04 -26.26
CA ILE A 106 -50.32 21.71 -26.81
C ILE A 106 -49.57 20.88 -25.76
N ASP A 107 -49.17 19.65 -26.11
CA ASP A 107 -48.21 18.88 -25.31
C ASP A 107 -46.79 19.31 -25.68
N THR A 108 -45.91 19.58 -24.70
CA THR A 108 -44.52 19.94 -25.00
C THR A 108 -43.77 18.76 -25.62
N PRO A 109 -42.96 18.96 -26.67
CA PRO A 109 -42.14 17.89 -27.24
C PRO A 109 -41.12 17.34 -26.23
N VAL A 110 -41.01 16.01 -26.14
CA VAL A 110 -40.10 15.31 -25.22
C VAL A 110 -39.38 14.17 -25.94
N VAL A 111 -38.07 14.05 -25.74
CA VAL A 111 -37.27 12.93 -26.25
C VAL A 111 -36.60 12.21 -25.08
N CYS A 112 -37.02 10.98 -24.79
CA CYS A 112 -36.40 10.14 -23.78
C CYS A 112 -35.31 9.28 -24.43
N ILE A 113 -34.05 9.45 -24.00
CA ILE A 113 -32.89 8.66 -24.43
C ILE A 113 -32.43 7.82 -23.25
N VAL A 114 -32.46 6.49 -23.41
CA VAL A 114 -31.94 5.54 -22.43
C VAL A 114 -30.50 5.19 -22.81
N PHE A 115 -29.55 5.48 -21.94
CA PHE A 115 -28.14 5.12 -22.10
C PHE A 115 -27.83 3.84 -21.32
N ASP A 116 -26.96 3.01 -21.89
CA ASP A 116 -26.38 1.84 -21.21
C ASP A 116 -25.26 2.24 -20.23
N THR A 117 -24.65 1.23 -19.60
CA THR A 117 -23.56 1.39 -18.62
C THR A 117 -22.25 1.91 -19.21
N TYR A 118 -22.11 1.97 -20.53
CA TYR A 118 -20.95 2.53 -21.22
C TYR A 118 -21.20 3.97 -21.69
N GLY A 119 -22.41 4.50 -21.43
CA GLY A 119 -22.84 5.81 -21.88
C GLY A 119 -23.25 5.84 -23.36
N GLU A 120 -23.56 4.69 -23.95
CA GLU A 120 -24.04 4.61 -25.34
C GLU A 120 -25.58 4.52 -25.39
N PRO A 121 -26.26 5.14 -26.37
CA PRO A 121 -27.73 5.09 -26.47
C PRO A 121 -28.25 3.67 -26.73
N ALA A 122 -28.94 3.09 -25.74
CA ALA A 122 -29.57 1.78 -25.82
C ALA A 122 -30.98 1.83 -26.45
N ALA A 123 -31.72 2.90 -26.19
CA ALA A 123 -33.05 3.15 -26.78
C ALA A 123 -33.36 4.66 -26.80
N ALA A 124 -34.21 5.10 -27.72
CA ALA A 124 -34.75 6.46 -27.71
C ALA A 124 -36.24 6.46 -28.11
N VAL A 125 -37.04 7.29 -27.45
CA VAL A 125 -38.47 7.49 -27.73
C VAL A 125 -38.75 8.99 -27.80
N ALA A 126 -39.23 9.45 -28.95
CA ALA A 126 -39.53 10.85 -29.21
C ALA A 126 -41.04 11.09 -29.33
N SER A 127 -41.58 11.98 -28.51
CA SER A 127 -42.93 12.54 -28.64
C SER A 127 -42.81 13.97 -29.15
N VAL A 128 -43.06 14.17 -30.45
CA VAL A 128 -42.84 15.46 -31.15
C VAL A 128 -44.01 15.86 -32.05
N GLU A 129 -45.14 15.14 -31.99
CA GLU A 129 -46.33 15.36 -32.83
C GLU A 129 -46.91 16.78 -32.69
N SER A 130 -46.78 17.38 -31.50
CA SER A 130 -47.24 18.74 -31.23
C SER A 130 -46.54 19.80 -32.09
N VAL A 131 -45.26 19.63 -32.44
CA VAL A 131 -44.56 20.53 -33.37
C VAL A 131 -45.22 20.46 -34.75
N GLU A 132 -45.45 19.25 -35.28
CA GLU A 132 -46.06 19.07 -36.60
C GLU A 132 -47.52 19.58 -36.65
N ARG A 133 -48.24 19.52 -35.51
CA ARG A 133 -49.66 19.88 -35.39
C ARG A 133 -49.92 21.36 -35.09
N PHE A 134 -49.08 22.03 -34.30
CA PHE A 134 -49.34 23.39 -33.81
C PHE A 134 -48.46 24.48 -34.47
N LEU A 135 -47.28 24.14 -34.98
CA LEU A 135 -46.39 25.05 -35.71
C LEU A 135 -46.84 25.18 -37.19
N THR A 136 -48.09 25.60 -37.35
CA THR A 136 -48.80 25.60 -38.64
C THR A 136 -48.40 26.78 -39.55
N PRO A 137 -48.65 26.68 -40.88
CA PRO A 137 -48.52 27.81 -41.81
C PRO A 137 -49.20 29.11 -41.35
N LYS A 138 -50.37 29.00 -40.72
CA LYS A 138 -51.12 30.16 -40.19
C LYS A 138 -50.43 30.85 -39.01
N TRP A 139 -49.62 30.12 -38.24
CA TRP A 139 -48.82 30.70 -37.15
C TRP A 139 -47.57 31.38 -37.72
N ILE A 140 -46.84 30.69 -38.60
CA ILE A 140 -45.64 31.21 -39.25
C ILE A 140 -45.94 32.52 -40.03
N ALA A 141 -47.10 32.59 -40.70
CA ALA A 141 -47.54 33.78 -41.42
C ALA A 141 -47.82 35.02 -40.54
N GLN A 142 -47.90 34.90 -39.21
CA GLN A 142 -48.04 36.06 -38.33
C GLN A 142 -46.73 36.87 -38.23
N PHE A 143 -45.59 36.21 -38.42
CA PHE A 143 -44.25 36.80 -38.34
C PHE A 143 -43.72 37.26 -39.72
N LYS A 144 -44.64 37.58 -40.63
CA LYS A 144 -44.34 37.99 -42.00
C LYS A 144 -43.44 39.25 -42.05
N SER A 145 -43.62 40.19 -41.12
CA SER A 145 -42.77 41.37 -40.96
C SER A 145 -41.34 40.98 -40.57
N ASN A 146 -41.15 40.10 -39.59
CA ASN A 146 -39.83 39.66 -39.13
C ASN A 146 -39.08 38.87 -40.22
N ILE A 147 -39.81 38.05 -41.00
CA ILE A 147 -39.26 37.31 -42.16
C ILE A 147 -38.86 38.26 -43.30
N ALA A 148 -39.53 39.41 -43.45
CA ALA A 148 -39.20 40.42 -44.44
C ALA A 148 -38.00 41.31 -44.04
N SER A 149 -37.76 41.50 -42.73
CA SER A 149 -36.66 42.35 -42.23
C SER A 149 -35.35 41.60 -41.96
N THR A 150 -35.41 40.28 -41.74
CA THR A 150 -34.22 39.49 -41.37
C THR A 150 -33.26 39.26 -42.54
N PRO A 151 -31.92 39.37 -42.34
CA PRO A 151 -30.90 38.90 -43.28
C PRO A 151 -31.02 37.42 -43.67
N ILE A 152 -31.59 36.58 -42.80
CA ILE A 152 -31.68 35.12 -43.00
C ILE A 152 -32.83 34.48 -42.19
N VAL A 153 -33.44 33.43 -42.76
CA VAL A 153 -34.35 32.51 -42.04
C VAL A 153 -33.68 31.15 -41.90
N MET A 154 -33.51 30.65 -40.68
CA MET A 154 -33.10 29.27 -40.42
C MET A 154 -34.33 28.40 -40.13
N VAL A 155 -34.39 27.22 -40.74
CA VAL A 155 -35.54 26.30 -40.65
C VAL A 155 -35.07 24.88 -40.31
N ASP A 156 -35.60 24.30 -39.23
CA ASP A 156 -35.38 22.87 -38.91
C ASP A 156 -36.11 21.99 -39.93
N ALA A 157 -35.37 21.13 -40.63
CA ALA A 157 -35.92 20.23 -41.64
C ALA A 157 -36.77 19.08 -41.06
N ASN A 158 -36.95 19.00 -39.73
CA ASN A 158 -37.94 18.13 -39.08
C ASN A 158 -39.38 18.66 -39.15
N LEU A 159 -39.62 19.92 -39.52
CA LEU A 159 -40.98 20.48 -39.62
C LEU A 159 -41.88 19.68 -40.58
N SER A 160 -43.19 19.86 -40.43
CA SER A 160 -44.18 19.27 -41.34
C SER A 160 -44.04 19.87 -42.76
N PRO A 161 -44.34 19.12 -43.84
CA PRO A 161 -44.16 19.61 -45.21
C PRO A 161 -44.88 20.95 -45.50
N ALA A 162 -46.07 21.15 -44.93
CA ALA A 162 -46.81 22.39 -45.05
C ALA A 162 -46.14 23.57 -44.33
N ALA A 163 -45.57 23.35 -43.14
CA ALA A 163 -44.83 24.37 -42.40
C ALA A 163 -43.50 24.73 -43.09
N LEU A 164 -42.77 23.73 -43.62
CA LEU A 164 -41.59 23.94 -44.45
C LEU A 164 -41.93 24.77 -45.70
N GLN A 165 -42.97 24.38 -46.44
CA GLN A 165 -43.42 25.10 -47.64
C GLN A 165 -43.79 26.55 -47.32
N ALA A 166 -44.64 26.79 -46.34
CA ALA A 166 -45.05 28.15 -45.95
C ALA A 166 -43.88 29.03 -45.49
N SER A 167 -42.91 28.48 -44.77
CA SER A 167 -41.69 29.20 -44.37
C SER A 167 -40.89 29.67 -45.59
N CYS A 168 -40.82 28.84 -46.63
CA CYS A 168 -40.07 29.14 -47.84
C CYS A 168 -40.83 30.08 -48.78
N GLU A 169 -42.16 29.94 -48.89
CA GLU A 169 -43.01 30.84 -49.68
C GLU A 169 -42.95 32.27 -49.13
N LEU A 170 -43.06 32.44 -47.80
CA LEU A 170 -42.92 33.73 -47.14
C LEU A 170 -41.52 34.34 -47.33
N ALA A 171 -40.46 33.56 -47.17
CA ALA A 171 -39.10 34.05 -47.41
C ALA A 171 -38.88 34.42 -48.89
N ALA A 172 -39.40 33.62 -49.83
CA ALA A 172 -39.33 33.90 -51.26
C ALA A 172 -40.12 35.14 -51.70
N GLU A 173 -41.23 35.47 -51.04
CA GLU A 173 -42.00 36.70 -51.28
C GLU A 173 -41.15 37.97 -51.09
N PHE A 174 -40.20 37.94 -50.15
CA PHE A 174 -39.31 39.07 -49.81
C PHE A 174 -37.88 38.92 -50.35
N GLY A 175 -37.54 37.79 -50.96
CA GLY A 175 -36.18 37.47 -51.40
C GLY A 175 -35.21 37.11 -50.26
N THR A 176 -35.74 36.79 -49.07
CA THR A 176 -34.95 36.44 -47.89
C THR A 176 -34.28 35.07 -48.04
N PRO A 177 -32.96 34.94 -47.80
CA PRO A 177 -32.26 33.65 -47.81
C PRO A 177 -32.80 32.67 -46.76
N VAL A 178 -32.95 31.40 -47.14
CA VAL A 178 -33.37 30.31 -46.24
C VAL A 178 -32.22 29.31 -46.05
N TRP A 179 -31.88 29.04 -44.79
CA TRP A 179 -30.93 28.01 -44.39
C TRP A 179 -31.64 26.83 -43.75
N PHE A 180 -31.42 25.63 -44.27
CA PHE A 180 -31.90 24.39 -43.66
C PHE A 180 -30.80 23.70 -42.87
N GLU A 181 -31.18 23.04 -41.78
CA GLU A 181 -30.32 22.10 -41.05
C GLU A 181 -30.68 20.65 -41.46
N PRO A 182 -29.78 19.90 -42.13
CA PRO A 182 -30.01 18.50 -42.50
C PRO A 182 -28.96 17.50 -41.94
N VAL A 183 -29.06 17.11 -40.67
CA VAL A 183 -28.27 16.00 -40.07
C VAL A 183 -28.60 14.59 -40.61
N SER A 184 -29.58 14.41 -41.51
CA SER A 184 -29.88 13.08 -42.05
C SER A 184 -30.47 13.07 -43.46
N VAL A 185 -30.25 11.95 -44.17
CA VAL A 185 -30.83 11.69 -45.51
C VAL A 185 -32.37 11.79 -45.50
N ALA A 186 -33.02 11.49 -44.36
CA ALA A 186 -34.47 11.65 -44.22
C ALA A 186 -34.89 13.13 -44.18
N LYS A 187 -34.17 13.97 -43.40
CA LYS A 187 -34.34 15.44 -43.42
C LYS A 187 -34.10 16.00 -44.83
N SER A 188 -33.01 15.61 -45.48
CA SER A 188 -32.66 16.06 -46.84
C SER A 188 -33.76 15.75 -47.87
N ARG A 189 -34.42 14.60 -47.79
CA ARG A 189 -35.55 14.25 -48.68
C ARG A 189 -36.77 15.15 -48.48
N ARG A 190 -37.09 15.55 -47.24
CA ARG A 190 -38.17 16.52 -46.96
C ARG A 190 -37.87 17.87 -47.63
N ILE A 191 -36.66 18.39 -47.46
CA ILE A 191 -36.21 19.65 -48.10
C ILE A 191 -36.35 19.56 -49.63
N VAL A 192 -35.88 18.47 -50.26
CA VAL A 192 -35.96 18.29 -51.72
C VAL A 192 -37.40 18.29 -52.23
N SER A 193 -38.36 17.73 -51.49
CA SER A 193 -39.78 17.80 -51.91
C SER A 193 -40.33 19.22 -51.94
N VAL A 194 -39.98 20.06 -50.97
CA VAL A 194 -40.42 21.46 -50.88
C VAL A 194 -39.68 22.35 -51.90
N ALA A 195 -38.36 22.17 -52.02
CA ALA A 195 -37.54 22.88 -53.01
C ALA A 195 -37.98 22.62 -54.46
N ASN A 196 -38.53 21.43 -54.76
CA ASN A 196 -39.12 21.13 -56.06
C ASN A 196 -40.52 21.72 -56.24
N ALA A 197 -41.33 21.84 -55.19
CA ALA A 197 -42.64 22.50 -55.26
C ALA A 197 -42.52 23.99 -55.59
N LEU A 198 -41.61 24.70 -54.89
CA LEU A 198 -41.33 26.13 -55.13
C LEU A 198 -40.82 26.42 -56.55
N ARG A 199 -40.11 25.46 -57.16
CA ARG A 199 -39.64 25.53 -58.56
C ARG A 199 -40.77 25.37 -59.59
N LEU A 200 -41.93 24.85 -59.20
CA LEU A 200 -43.05 24.56 -60.12
C LEU A 200 -44.08 25.69 -60.16
N GLU A 201 -44.27 26.44 -59.07
CA GLU A 201 -45.23 27.56 -59.03
C GLU A 201 -44.60 28.90 -59.43
N GLY A 202 -43.29 29.09 -59.19
CA GLY A 202 -42.56 30.31 -59.53
C GLY A 202 -42.04 30.37 -60.97
N SER A 203 -42.90 30.64 -61.95
CA SER A 203 -42.47 30.96 -63.32
C SER A 203 -42.54 32.47 -63.62
N SER A 204 -41.55 33.00 -64.35
CA SER A 204 -41.44 34.35 -64.95
C SER A 204 -40.66 35.49 -64.26
N SER A 205 -39.70 35.22 -63.36
CA SER A 205 -38.62 36.20 -63.07
C SER A 205 -37.23 35.55 -62.97
N SER A 206 -36.19 36.31 -63.31
CA SER A 206 -34.87 35.79 -63.73
C SER A 206 -33.84 35.63 -62.62
N SER A 207 -34.20 34.94 -61.54
CA SER A 207 -33.24 34.53 -60.50
C SER A 207 -33.65 33.16 -59.92
N SER A 208 -33.08 32.08 -60.47
CA SER A 208 -33.26 30.75 -59.88
C SER A 208 -32.65 30.75 -58.47
N PRO A 209 -33.30 30.14 -57.46
CA PRO A 209 -32.71 30.03 -56.12
C PRO A 209 -31.38 29.29 -56.20
N TYR A 210 -30.30 29.97 -55.79
CA TYR A 210 -28.95 29.42 -55.71
C TYR A 210 -28.89 28.39 -54.59
N VAL A 211 -29.14 27.12 -54.91
CA VAL A 211 -28.98 26.01 -53.97
C VAL A 211 -27.49 25.64 -53.92
N VAL A 212 -26.82 26.06 -52.84
CA VAL A 212 -25.43 25.67 -52.59
C VAL A 212 -25.40 24.35 -51.80
N HIS A 213 -24.79 23.32 -52.38
CA HIS A 213 -24.64 22.01 -51.76
C HIS A 213 -23.23 21.84 -51.18
N PHE A 214 -23.15 21.44 -49.91
CA PHE A 214 -21.88 21.16 -49.24
C PHE A 214 -21.66 19.64 -49.08
N PRO A 215 -20.43 19.14 -49.25
CA PRO A 215 -20.13 17.73 -49.06
C PRO A 215 -20.19 17.36 -47.57
N ALA A 216 -20.81 16.23 -47.25
CA ALA A 216 -20.78 15.67 -45.91
C ALA A 216 -19.37 15.19 -45.54
N VAL A 217 -18.93 15.49 -44.32
CA VAL A 217 -17.66 14.98 -43.77
C VAL A 217 -17.82 13.49 -43.42
N SER A 218 -16.77 12.70 -43.64
CA SER A 218 -16.78 11.26 -43.35
C SER A 218 -16.94 10.98 -41.86
N SER A 219 -17.86 10.09 -41.49
CA SER A 219 -18.07 9.65 -40.11
C SER A 219 -16.87 8.91 -39.50
N ALA A 220 -15.93 8.44 -40.32
CA ALA A 220 -14.70 7.78 -39.87
C ALA A 220 -13.67 8.74 -39.22
N SER A 221 -13.96 10.05 -39.18
CA SER A 221 -13.04 11.10 -38.73
C SER A 221 -13.49 11.86 -37.48
N VAL A 222 -14.58 11.44 -36.82
CA VAL A 222 -15.15 12.18 -35.68
C VAL A 222 -15.54 11.23 -34.55
N VAL A 223 -15.06 11.50 -33.33
CA VAL A 223 -15.29 10.67 -32.13
C VAL A 223 -16.19 11.43 -31.16
N ARG A 224 -17.47 11.02 -31.05
CA ARG A 224 -18.57 11.69 -30.31
C ARG A 224 -18.81 13.15 -30.73
N VAL A 225 -20.06 13.49 -31.03
CA VAL A 225 -20.40 14.68 -31.84
C VAL A 225 -21.69 15.35 -31.38
N THR A 226 -21.91 15.47 -30.07
CA THR A 226 -23.11 16.13 -29.55
C THR A 226 -23.01 17.65 -29.75
N GLY A 227 -24.03 18.26 -30.37
CA GLY A 227 -24.12 19.73 -30.55
C GLY A 227 -23.21 20.38 -31.62
N ALA A 228 -22.17 19.71 -32.14
CA ALA A 228 -21.25 20.35 -33.10
C ALA A 228 -21.93 20.79 -34.43
N GLY A 229 -22.99 20.10 -34.87
CA GLY A 229 -23.81 20.52 -36.01
C GLY A 229 -24.60 21.80 -35.73
N ASP A 230 -25.11 21.96 -34.51
CA ASP A 230 -25.84 23.15 -34.08
C ASP A 230 -24.88 24.36 -33.98
N CYS A 231 -23.65 24.14 -33.50
CA CYS A 231 -22.58 25.15 -33.51
C CYS A 231 -22.17 25.56 -34.92
N LEU A 232 -22.16 24.63 -35.89
CA LEU A 232 -21.87 24.93 -37.29
C LEU A 232 -22.90 25.89 -37.88
N VAL A 233 -24.18 25.59 -37.70
CA VAL A 233 -25.27 26.41 -38.23
C VAL A 233 -25.38 27.73 -37.46
N GLY A 234 -25.24 27.72 -36.14
CA GLY A 234 -25.26 28.94 -35.32
C GLY A 234 -24.15 29.93 -35.70
N GLY A 235 -22.91 29.44 -35.86
CA GLY A 235 -21.78 30.26 -36.31
C GLY A 235 -21.97 30.83 -37.72
N ALA A 236 -22.52 30.04 -38.64
CA ALA A 236 -22.82 30.50 -40.01
C ALA A 236 -23.97 31.53 -40.05
N VAL A 237 -25.07 31.28 -39.33
CA VAL A 237 -26.21 32.21 -39.25
C VAL A 237 -25.78 33.55 -38.64
N ALA A 238 -25.11 33.55 -37.49
CA ALA A 238 -24.63 34.79 -36.85
C ALA A 238 -23.66 35.59 -37.75
N SER A 239 -22.80 34.90 -38.51
CA SER A 239 -21.88 35.54 -39.45
C SER A 239 -22.60 36.21 -40.64
N ILE A 240 -23.67 35.59 -41.15
CA ILE A 240 -24.51 36.19 -42.20
C ILE A 240 -25.24 37.43 -41.66
N CYS A 241 -25.71 37.38 -40.41
CA CYS A 241 -26.32 38.54 -39.73
C CYS A 241 -25.31 39.69 -39.54
N ALA A 242 -24.03 39.35 -39.28
CA ALA A 242 -22.92 40.29 -39.23
C ALA A 242 -22.41 40.77 -40.62
N GLY A 243 -23.07 40.39 -41.71
CA GLY A 243 -22.79 40.87 -43.06
C GLY A 243 -21.62 40.18 -43.79
N LEU A 244 -21.12 39.04 -43.30
CA LEU A 244 -20.13 38.24 -44.02
C LEU A 244 -20.75 37.50 -45.21
N ASP A 245 -19.94 37.20 -46.23
CA ASP A 245 -20.40 36.37 -47.34
C ASP A 245 -20.66 34.91 -46.90
N VAL A 246 -21.39 34.16 -47.72
CA VAL A 246 -21.81 32.78 -47.40
C VAL A 246 -20.62 31.86 -47.15
N MET A 247 -19.52 31.99 -47.91
CA MET A 247 -18.34 31.13 -47.77
C MET A 247 -17.52 31.47 -46.53
N GLN A 248 -17.39 32.77 -46.21
CA GLN A 248 -16.77 33.23 -44.96
C GLN A 248 -17.57 32.77 -43.74
N SER A 249 -18.90 32.90 -43.80
CA SER A 249 -19.81 32.47 -42.73
C SER A 249 -19.73 30.97 -42.46
N ILE A 250 -19.58 30.15 -43.51
CA ILE A 250 -19.33 28.72 -43.37
C ILE A 250 -17.99 28.42 -42.71
N ALA A 251 -16.94 29.20 -43.01
CA ALA A 251 -15.64 29.03 -42.34
C ALA A 251 -15.74 29.31 -40.84
N VAL A 252 -16.52 30.32 -40.42
CA VAL A 252 -16.81 30.59 -39.00
C VAL A 252 -17.64 29.45 -38.38
N GLY A 253 -18.66 28.94 -39.08
CA GLY A 253 -19.42 27.76 -38.64
C GLY A 253 -18.54 26.52 -38.45
N ILE A 254 -17.65 26.22 -39.40
CA ILE A 254 -16.69 25.11 -39.28
C ILE A 254 -15.73 25.31 -38.11
N ALA A 255 -15.27 26.54 -37.86
CA ALA A 255 -14.43 26.85 -36.70
C ALA A 255 -15.18 26.64 -35.38
N ALA A 256 -16.43 27.10 -35.27
CA ALA A 256 -17.28 26.89 -34.10
C ALA A 256 -17.57 25.40 -33.83
N ALA A 257 -17.86 24.63 -34.89
CA ALA A 257 -18.08 23.19 -34.80
C ALA A 257 -16.80 22.44 -34.39
N LYS A 258 -15.65 22.84 -34.93
CA LYS A 258 -14.34 22.28 -34.57
C LYS A 258 -14.03 22.52 -33.08
N ALA A 259 -14.21 23.76 -32.61
CA ALA A 259 -14.01 24.12 -31.20
C ALA A 259 -14.92 23.32 -30.25
N ALA A 260 -16.16 23.03 -30.65
CA ALA A 260 -17.08 22.19 -29.88
C ALA A 260 -16.59 20.73 -29.77
N VAL A 261 -16.14 20.12 -30.88
CA VAL A 261 -15.60 18.74 -30.87
C VAL A 261 -14.31 18.64 -30.08
N GLU A 262 -13.43 19.64 -30.16
CA GLU A 262 -12.17 19.70 -29.40
C GLU A 262 -12.40 19.86 -27.89
N ALA A 263 -13.57 20.34 -27.45
CA ALA A 263 -13.95 20.44 -26.03
C ALA A 263 -14.50 19.11 -25.46
N GLU A 264 -15.28 18.33 -26.22
CA GLU A 264 -15.82 17.04 -25.76
C GLU A 264 -14.79 15.89 -25.81
N THR A 265 -13.80 15.95 -26.71
CA THR A 265 -12.84 14.83 -26.93
C THR A 265 -11.58 14.88 -26.07
N ASN A 266 -11.26 16.00 -25.42
CA ASN A 266 -9.98 16.23 -24.74
C ASN A 266 -10.04 16.16 -23.20
N VAL A 267 -10.63 15.10 -22.64
CA VAL A 267 -10.34 14.69 -21.25
C VAL A 267 -9.64 13.32 -21.23
N PRO A 268 -8.36 13.26 -21.66
CA PRO A 268 -7.56 12.07 -21.41
C PRO A 268 -7.38 11.86 -19.90
N THR A 269 -7.20 10.61 -19.49
CA THR A 269 -6.93 10.22 -18.10
C THR A 269 -5.52 10.61 -17.65
N GLU A 270 -4.59 10.75 -18.60
CA GLU A 270 -3.25 11.29 -18.41
C GLU A 270 -3.00 12.36 -19.49
N TYR A 271 -2.62 13.58 -19.11
CA TYR A 271 -2.22 14.61 -20.07
C TYR A 271 -0.73 14.47 -20.40
N SER A 272 -0.34 14.65 -21.67
CA SER A 272 1.08 14.78 -21.99
C SER A 272 1.64 16.10 -21.42
N LEU A 273 2.94 16.14 -21.09
CA LEU A 273 3.60 17.37 -20.64
C LEU A 273 3.48 18.51 -21.67
N GLU A 274 3.34 18.16 -22.95
CA GLU A 274 3.17 19.10 -24.06
C GLU A 274 1.75 19.70 -24.08
N GLN A 275 0.71 18.88 -23.90
CA GLN A 275 -0.68 19.36 -23.76
C GLN A 275 -0.88 20.26 -22.53
N ILE A 276 -0.18 19.97 -21.43
CA ILE A 276 -0.22 20.81 -20.23
C ILE A 276 0.48 22.14 -20.49
N ALA A 277 1.60 22.14 -21.24
CA ALA A 277 2.30 23.38 -21.61
C ALA A 277 1.45 24.25 -22.54
N GLU A 278 0.77 23.65 -23.53
CA GLU A 278 -0.15 24.35 -24.42
C GLU A 278 -1.36 24.93 -23.65
N ALA A 279 -1.95 24.17 -22.73
CA ALA A 279 -3.01 24.65 -21.84
C ALA A 279 -2.54 25.77 -20.90
N CYS A 280 -1.29 25.73 -20.42
CA CYS A 280 -0.70 26.84 -19.64
C CYS A 280 -0.56 28.10 -20.51
N ASN A 281 -0.03 28.00 -21.72
CA ASN A 281 0.14 29.14 -22.62
C ASN A 281 -1.22 29.79 -22.93
N LEU A 282 -2.23 28.99 -23.26
CA LEU A 282 -3.60 29.48 -23.50
C LEU A 282 -4.19 30.17 -22.26
N PHE A 283 -3.97 29.61 -21.07
CA PHE A 283 -4.40 30.20 -19.81
C PHE A 283 -3.66 31.51 -19.48
N ASP A 284 -2.37 31.61 -19.85
CA ASP A 284 -1.55 32.81 -19.66
C ASP A 284 -1.92 33.92 -20.67
N GLU A 285 -2.34 33.56 -21.89
CA GLU A 285 -2.82 34.49 -22.93
C GLU A 285 -4.27 34.98 -22.74
N MET A 286 -5.08 34.31 -21.90
CA MET A 286 -6.45 34.72 -21.62
C MET A 286 -6.54 36.12 -20.99
N PRO A 287 -7.30 37.08 -21.58
CA PRO A 287 -7.46 38.42 -21.03
C PRO A 287 -8.26 38.42 -19.72
N ASP A 288 -9.29 37.56 -19.61
CA ASP A 288 -10.10 37.37 -18.42
C ASP A 288 -10.16 35.88 -18.05
N ARG A 289 -9.84 35.54 -16.79
CA ARG A 289 -9.81 34.16 -16.28
C ARG A 289 -10.96 33.92 -15.30
N ASN A 290 -11.88 33.01 -15.64
CA ASN A 290 -13.02 32.66 -14.81
C ASN A 290 -12.75 31.42 -13.94
N VAL A 291 -13.63 31.13 -12.97
CA VAL A 291 -13.45 30.02 -12.02
C VAL A 291 -13.33 28.66 -12.71
N PHE A 292 -14.00 28.45 -13.85
CA PHE A 292 -13.87 27.21 -14.63
C PHE A 292 -12.47 27.05 -15.25
N THR A 293 -11.86 28.12 -15.77
CA THR A 293 -10.50 28.05 -16.33
C THR A 293 -9.46 27.81 -15.23
N TRP A 294 -9.62 28.41 -14.05
CA TRP A 294 -8.81 28.10 -12.86
C TRP A 294 -8.96 26.64 -12.42
N ASN A 295 -10.20 26.14 -12.30
CA ASN A 295 -10.47 24.76 -11.90
C ASN A 295 -9.90 23.74 -12.92
N ALA A 296 -9.93 24.06 -14.22
CA ALA A 296 -9.36 23.23 -15.28
C ALA A 296 -7.83 23.14 -15.19
N ILE A 297 -7.12 24.28 -15.08
CA ILE A 297 -5.64 24.28 -15.05
C ILE A 297 -5.08 23.66 -13.75
N ILE A 298 -5.77 23.85 -12.61
CA ILE A 298 -5.45 23.18 -11.35
C ILE A 298 -5.64 21.66 -11.51
N SER A 299 -6.77 21.21 -12.05
CA SER A 299 -7.06 19.79 -12.26
C SER A 299 -6.08 19.12 -13.23
N ALA A 300 -5.63 19.84 -14.27
CA ALA A 300 -4.61 19.36 -15.20
C ALA A 300 -3.27 19.10 -14.49
N HIS A 301 -2.81 20.03 -13.65
CA HIS A 301 -1.58 19.85 -12.87
C HIS A 301 -1.68 18.79 -11.76
N ILE A 302 -2.86 18.58 -11.18
CA ILE A 302 -3.11 17.46 -10.26
C ILE A 302 -2.99 16.12 -10.98
N LYS A 303 -3.67 15.96 -12.13
CA LYS A 303 -3.58 14.76 -12.98
C LYS A 303 -2.16 14.52 -13.51
N SER A 304 -1.35 15.57 -13.67
CA SER A 304 0.07 15.46 -14.04
C SER A 304 1.00 15.21 -12.86
N HIS A 305 0.47 14.87 -11.68
CA HIS A 305 1.19 14.68 -10.41
C HIS A 305 2.06 15.88 -9.97
N ASN A 306 1.79 17.10 -10.46
CA ASN A 306 2.50 18.32 -10.09
C ASN A 306 1.70 19.16 -9.08
N LEU A 307 1.52 18.59 -7.88
CA LEU A 307 0.77 19.21 -6.78
C LEU A 307 1.36 20.56 -6.34
N ALA A 308 2.67 20.78 -6.47
CA ALA A 308 3.30 22.04 -6.12
C ALA A 308 2.84 23.20 -7.03
N LYS A 309 2.76 22.97 -8.35
CA LYS A 309 2.24 23.98 -9.28
C LYS A 309 0.73 24.12 -9.19
N ALA A 310 0.00 23.03 -8.94
CA ALA A 310 -1.44 23.08 -8.66
C ALA A 310 -1.77 23.93 -7.42
N GLN A 311 -1.03 23.76 -6.32
CA GLN A 311 -1.17 24.59 -5.12
C GLN A 311 -0.83 26.06 -5.40
N GLY A 312 0.25 26.35 -6.14
CA GLY A 312 0.58 27.73 -6.52
C GLY A 312 -0.50 28.42 -7.36
N LEU A 313 -1.15 27.69 -8.27
CA LEU A 313 -2.30 28.19 -9.05
C LEU A 313 -3.56 28.33 -8.18
N PHE A 314 -3.79 27.40 -7.25
CA PHE A 314 -4.84 27.51 -6.24
C PHE A 314 -4.66 28.77 -5.39
N ASP A 315 -3.45 29.06 -4.91
CA ASP A 315 -3.13 30.25 -4.10
C ASP A 315 -3.23 31.55 -4.91
N ALA A 316 -2.99 31.50 -6.22
CA ALA A 316 -3.17 32.63 -7.14
C ALA A 316 -4.63 32.88 -7.58
N ALA A 317 -5.53 31.90 -7.46
CA ALA A 317 -6.92 32.03 -7.89
C ALA A 317 -7.68 33.12 -7.10
N PRO A 318 -8.26 34.15 -7.74
CA PRO A 318 -8.90 35.28 -7.05
C PRO A 318 -10.24 34.91 -6.40
N HIS A 319 -10.96 33.95 -6.99
CA HIS A 319 -12.18 33.36 -6.46
C HIS A 319 -12.08 31.84 -6.51
N ARG A 320 -12.50 31.17 -5.43
CA ARG A 320 -12.44 29.72 -5.25
C ARG A 320 -13.82 29.22 -4.85
N ASP A 321 -14.36 28.27 -5.59
CA ASP A 321 -15.64 27.62 -5.29
C ASP A 321 -15.42 26.24 -4.65
N SER A 322 -16.51 25.55 -4.27
CA SER A 322 -16.41 24.16 -3.76
C SER A 322 -15.60 23.28 -4.71
N VAL A 323 -15.78 23.42 -6.04
CA VAL A 323 -15.07 22.62 -7.04
C VAL A 323 -13.56 22.89 -7.02
N THR A 324 -13.12 24.13 -6.81
CA THR A 324 -11.70 24.49 -6.64
C THR A 324 -11.09 23.76 -5.44
N TYR A 325 -11.74 23.81 -4.28
CA TYR A 325 -11.27 23.14 -3.07
C TYR A 325 -11.34 21.61 -3.17
N ASN A 326 -12.45 21.06 -3.68
CA ASN A 326 -12.64 19.62 -3.87
C ASN A 326 -11.64 19.02 -4.87
N SER A 327 -11.22 19.77 -5.89
CA SER A 327 -10.15 19.37 -6.81
C SER A 327 -8.81 19.22 -6.07
N MET A 328 -8.39 20.24 -5.32
CA MET A 328 -7.15 20.20 -4.53
C MET A 328 -7.18 19.11 -3.44
N LEU A 329 -8.29 18.99 -2.70
CA LEU A 329 -8.48 17.94 -1.71
C LEU A 329 -8.38 16.54 -2.34
N SER A 330 -8.97 16.36 -3.52
CA SER A 330 -8.86 15.10 -4.28
C SER A 330 -7.43 14.83 -4.73
N GLY A 331 -6.68 15.87 -5.13
CA GLY A 331 -5.28 15.77 -5.52
C GLY A 331 -4.37 15.31 -4.38
N TYR A 332 -4.52 15.91 -3.21
CA TYR A 332 -3.77 15.50 -2.02
C TYR A 332 -4.21 14.11 -1.51
N ALA A 333 -5.51 13.83 -1.42
CA ALA A 333 -6.01 12.55 -0.90
C ALA A 333 -5.65 11.34 -1.78
N ASN A 334 -5.54 11.54 -3.10
CA ASN A 334 -5.18 10.48 -4.05
C ASN A 334 -3.66 10.27 -4.20
N SER A 335 -2.82 11.16 -3.66
CA SER A 335 -1.37 11.09 -3.85
C SER A 335 -0.67 10.50 -2.62
N ASP A 336 0.10 9.43 -2.82
CA ASP A 336 0.85 8.78 -1.73
C ASP A 336 1.87 9.73 -1.09
N GLY A 337 1.88 9.79 0.24
CA GLY A 337 2.74 10.69 1.02
C GLY A 337 2.17 12.11 1.25
N TYR A 338 0.99 12.42 0.68
CA TYR A 338 0.29 13.70 0.88
C TYR A 338 -0.93 13.59 1.82
N GLU A 339 -1.07 12.49 2.56
CA GLU A 339 -2.22 12.24 3.42
C GLU A 339 -2.36 13.27 4.56
N LYS A 340 -1.24 13.69 5.16
CA LYS A 340 -1.25 14.77 6.16
C LYS A 340 -1.63 16.13 5.54
N PRO A 341 -0.99 16.60 4.45
CA PRO A 341 -1.46 17.76 3.69
C PRO A 341 -2.95 17.74 3.34
N ALA A 342 -3.51 16.58 2.97
CA ALA A 342 -4.95 16.46 2.71
C ALA A 342 -5.82 16.73 3.95
N ILE A 343 -5.43 16.21 5.12
CA ILE A 343 -6.13 16.47 6.39
C ILE A 343 -5.98 17.94 6.81
N ASP A 344 -4.77 18.49 6.71
CA ASP A 344 -4.47 19.88 7.04
C ASP A 344 -5.26 20.84 6.12
N PHE A 345 -5.38 20.52 4.82
CA PHE A 345 -6.19 21.26 3.84
C PHE A 345 -7.70 21.14 4.11
N PHE A 346 -8.20 19.98 4.53
CA PHE A 346 -9.60 19.84 4.95
C PHE A 346 -9.92 20.66 6.22
N MET A 347 -8.99 20.71 7.18
CA MET A 347 -9.11 21.62 8.34
C MET A 347 -9.07 23.10 7.91
N GLN A 348 -8.28 23.44 6.90
CA GLN A 348 -8.28 24.78 6.30
C GLN A 348 -9.65 25.11 5.68
N MET A 349 -10.22 24.21 4.86
CA MET A 349 -11.58 24.37 4.29
C MET A 349 -12.62 24.67 5.39
N HIS A 350 -12.57 23.93 6.50
CA HIS A 350 -13.45 24.17 7.65
C HIS A 350 -13.22 25.55 8.30
N SER A 351 -11.96 25.99 8.43
CA SER A 351 -11.61 27.27 9.06
C SER A 351 -12.03 28.51 8.26
N VAL A 352 -12.26 28.37 6.94
CA VAL A 352 -12.65 29.47 6.04
C VAL A 352 -14.13 29.88 6.23
N GLY A 353 -14.95 29.06 6.89
CA GLY A 353 -16.20 29.51 7.53
C GLY A 353 -17.37 29.89 6.61
N TYR A 354 -17.31 29.58 5.31
CA TYR A 354 -18.44 29.73 4.40
C TYR A 354 -19.30 28.45 4.38
N ASP A 355 -20.57 28.58 4.79
CA ASP A 355 -21.58 27.54 4.64
C ASP A 355 -21.69 27.14 3.16
N GLY A 356 -21.36 25.87 2.84
CA GLY A 356 -21.41 25.31 1.49
C GLY A 356 -20.05 24.98 0.85
N LEU A 357 -18.90 25.25 1.49
CA LEU A 357 -17.58 24.82 0.98
C LEU A 357 -17.25 23.34 1.24
N ILE A 358 -17.78 22.76 2.33
CA ILE A 358 -17.66 21.33 2.62
C ILE A 358 -18.99 20.68 2.24
N ASP A 359 -18.97 19.90 1.17
CA ASP A 359 -20.12 19.16 0.67
C ASP A 359 -19.96 17.65 0.87
N GLU A 360 -20.98 16.90 0.45
CA GLU A 360 -21.01 15.44 0.50
C GLU A 360 -19.81 14.79 -0.23
N PHE A 361 -19.28 15.44 -1.28
CA PHE A 361 -18.12 14.96 -2.01
C PHE A 361 -16.82 15.17 -1.22
N SER A 362 -16.65 16.33 -0.57
CA SER A 362 -15.55 16.58 0.37
C SER A 362 -15.52 15.53 1.48
N LEU A 363 -16.68 15.27 2.08
CA LEU A 363 -16.83 14.31 3.19
C LEU A 363 -16.57 12.88 2.74
N THR A 364 -17.12 12.46 1.61
CA THR A 364 -16.87 11.13 1.01
C THR A 364 -15.38 10.94 0.68
N ARG A 365 -14.70 11.98 0.18
CA ARG A 365 -13.24 11.95 -0.05
C ARG A 365 -12.47 11.77 1.24
N MET A 366 -12.87 12.45 2.32
CA MET A 366 -12.25 12.30 3.63
C MET A 366 -12.52 10.93 4.27
N CYS A 367 -13.70 10.33 4.06
CA CYS A 367 -13.98 8.95 4.47
C CYS A 367 -13.02 7.99 3.77
N ASN A 368 -12.87 8.12 2.44
CA ASN A 368 -11.96 7.29 1.64
C ASN A 368 -10.47 7.46 2.06
N LEU A 369 -10.03 8.69 2.33
CA LEU A 369 -8.68 8.97 2.85
C LEU A 369 -8.47 8.36 4.24
N THR A 370 -9.46 8.50 5.13
CA THR A 370 -9.40 7.94 6.48
C THR A 370 -9.40 6.41 6.45
N ALA A 371 -10.14 5.82 5.51
CA ALA A 371 -10.14 4.38 5.22
C ALA A 371 -8.78 3.90 4.71
N LYS A 372 -8.10 4.67 3.84
CA LYS A 372 -6.72 4.43 3.38
C LYS A 372 -5.74 4.45 4.56
N LEU A 373 -5.89 5.43 5.46
CA LEU A 373 -5.07 5.60 6.67
C LEU A 373 -5.36 4.60 7.79
N ARG A 374 -6.49 3.87 7.73
CA ARG A 374 -6.96 2.92 8.74
C ARG A 374 -7.01 3.48 10.17
N ASN A 375 -7.22 4.79 10.31
CA ASN A 375 -7.10 5.49 11.58
C ASN A 375 -8.46 5.70 12.26
N SER A 376 -8.77 4.84 13.24
CA SER A 376 -10.05 4.84 13.98
C SER A 376 -10.36 6.16 14.70
N ARG A 377 -9.36 6.94 15.12
CA ARG A 377 -9.56 8.24 15.78
C ARG A 377 -10.08 9.29 14.79
N HIS A 378 -9.43 9.40 13.64
CA HIS A 378 -9.87 10.29 12.57
C HIS A 378 -11.25 9.88 12.05
N ALA A 379 -11.52 8.57 11.93
CA ALA A 379 -12.83 8.04 11.52
C ALA A 379 -13.97 8.51 12.44
N LYS A 380 -13.78 8.41 13.76
CA LYS A 380 -14.75 8.89 14.76
C LYS A 380 -14.90 10.41 14.77
N GLN A 381 -13.82 11.16 14.56
CA GLN A 381 -13.88 12.62 14.45
C GLN A 381 -14.63 13.08 13.20
N LEU A 382 -14.34 12.49 12.04
CA LEU A 382 -15.01 12.78 10.78
C LEU A 382 -16.50 12.42 10.84
N HIS A 383 -16.85 11.23 11.33
CA HIS A 383 -18.26 10.85 11.49
C HIS A 383 -19.01 11.79 12.45
N SER A 384 -18.39 12.19 13.58
CA SER A 384 -18.97 13.20 14.48
C SER A 384 -19.20 14.54 13.78
N PHE A 385 -18.32 14.96 12.87
CA PHE A 385 -18.51 16.14 12.05
C PHE A 385 -19.66 15.98 11.03
N MET A 386 -19.76 14.81 10.37
CA MET A 386 -20.87 14.50 9.45
C MET A 386 -22.23 14.50 10.17
N VAL A 387 -22.30 13.98 11.40
CA VAL A 387 -23.51 14.02 12.24
C VAL A 387 -23.87 15.47 12.61
N LYS A 388 -22.89 16.30 13.00
CA LYS A 388 -23.13 17.71 13.33
C LYS A 388 -23.59 18.55 12.14
N THR A 389 -23.20 18.18 10.93
CA THR A 389 -23.56 18.88 9.68
C THR A 389 -24.77 18.26 8.96
N GLY A 390 -25.34 17.16 9.49
CA GLY A 390 -26.49 16.47 8.89
C GLY A 390 -26.17 15.62 7.65
N ASN A 391 -24.89 15.43 7.33
CA ASN A 391 -24.42 14.72 6.14
C ASN A 391 -24.18 13.21 6.35
N ASN A 392 -24.60 12.62 7.47
CA ASN A 392 -24.32 11.22 7.80
C ASN A 392 -25.39 10.22 7.30
N LEU A 393 -26.47 10.69 6.66
CA LEU A 393 -27.67 9.88 6.33
C LEU A 393 -27.93 9.68 4.84
N SER A 394 -27.08 10.18 3.93
CA SER A 394 -27.21 9.89 2.50
C SER A 394 -26.61 8.51 2.15
N GLY A 395 -27.08 7.87 1.07
CA GLY A 395 -26.58 6.55 0.66
C GLY A 395 -25.06 6.53 0.35
N PHE A 396 -24.54 7.61 -0.24
CA PHE A 396 -23.10 7.76 -0.47
C PHE A 396 -22.32 7.95 0.85
N ALA A 397 -22.86 8.71 1.80
CA ALA A 397 -22.25 8.87 3.12
C ALA A 397 -22.26 7.55 3.92
N VAL A 398 -23.37 6.82 3.96
CA VAL A 398 -23.51 5.57 4.71
C VAL A 398 -22.55 4.50 4.17
N SER A 399 -22.53 4.28 2.86
CA SER A 399 -21.61 3.32 2.24
C SER A 399 -20.13 3.69 2.45
N ALA A 400 -19.78 4.97 2.39
CA ALA A 400 -18.42 5.46 2.68
C ALA A 400 -18.05 5.35 4.18
N LEU A 401 -18.99 5.61 5.09
CA LEU A 401 -18.80 5.43 6.54
C LEU A 401 -18.59 3.95 6.90
N VAL A 402 -19.37 3.05 6.31
CA VAL A 402 -19.24 1.59 6.50
C VAL A 402 -17.87 1.09 6.03
N ASP A 403 -17.43 1.45 4.82
CA ASP A 403 -16.12 1.01 4.33
C ASP A 403 -14.97 1.65 5.11
N MET A 404 -15.09 2.93 5.51
CA MET A 404 -14.14 3.61 6.39
C MET A 404 -13.99 2.88 7.72
N TYR A 405 -15.09 2.65 8.45
CA TYR A 405 -15.04 2.03 9.77
C TYR A 405 -14.55 0.59 9.69
N SER A 406 -14.98 -0.20 8.70
CA SER A 406 -14.47 -1.56 8.53
C SER A 406 -12.98 -1.59 8.15
N LYS A 407 -12.48 -0.70 7.28
CA LYS A 407 -11.02 -0.61 7.01
C LYS A 407 -10.21 -0.16 8.23
N CYS A 408 -10.82 0.57 9.16
CA CYS A 408 -10.27 0.97 10.46
C CYS A 408 -10.47 -0.07 11.58
N GLY A 409 -10.98 -1.28 11.30
CA GLY A 409 -11.20 -2.34 12.30
C GLY A 409 -12.29 -2.02 13.33
N CYS A 410 -13.21 -1.10 13.01
CA CYS A 410 -14.29 -0.64 13.88
C CYS A 410 -15.64 -1.19 13.41
N PHE A 411 -15.79 -2.51 13.39
CA PHE A 411 -16.98 -3.17 12.82
C PHE A 411 -18.29 -2.80 13.53
N SER A 412 -18.25 -2.61 14.85
CA SER A 412 -19.39 -2.13 15.65
C SER A 412 -19.93 -0.81 15.10
N GLU A 413 -19.07 0.18 14.91
CA GLU A 413 -19.42 1.50 14.42
C GLU A 413 -19.82 1.49 12.94
N ALA A 414 -19.26 0.59 12.12
CA ALA A 414 -19.73 0.36 10.76
C ALA A 414 -21.17 -0.16 10.73
N TYR A 415 -21.47 -1.15 11.58
CA TYR A 415 -22.79 -1.76 11.67
C TYR A 415 -23.83 -0.82 12.32
N GLU A 416 -23.43 -0.01 13.30
CA GLU A 416 -24.26 1.05 13.88
C GLU A 416 -24.55 2.18 12.88
N ALA A 417 -23.58 2.61 12.07
CA ALA A 417 -23.80 3.63 11.03
C ALA A 417 -24.82 3.16 9.99
N PHE A 418 -24.81 1.88 9.63
CA PHE A 418 -25.84 1.26 8.79
C PHE A 418 -27.18 1.13 9.52
N ASN A 419 -27.20 0.59 10.74
CA ASN A 419 -28.44 0.33 11.46
C ASN A 419 -29.18 1.61 11.89
N GLY A 420 -28.45 2.69 12.19
CA GLY A 420 -29.03 4.01 12.47
C GLY A 420 -29.82 4.59 11.30
N CYS A 421 -29.68 4.02 10.09
CA CYS A 421 -30.37 4.43 8.88
C CYS A 421 -31.63 3.60 8.55
N TYR A 422 -32.05 2.64 9.38
CA TYR A 422 -33.24 1.78 9.13
C TYR A 422 -34.58 2.55 8.96
N SER A 423 -34.61 3.86 9.25
CA SER A 423 -35.75 4.75 9.03
C SER A 423 -35.80 5.38 7.62
N GLY A 424 -34.75 5.22 6.81
CA GLY A 424 -34.67 5.60 5.40
C GLY A 424 -34.42 4.37 4.52
N SER A 425 -34.76 4.44 3.24
CA SER A 425 -34.62 3.31 2.31
C SER A 425 -33.15 2.90 2.14
N VAL A 426 -32.76 1.78 2.74
CA VAL A 426 -31.45 1.14 2.52
C VAL A 426 -31.27 0.85 1.04
N ASP A 427 -30.19 1.35 0.44
CA ASP A 427 -29.84 1.08 -0.94
C ASP A 427 -28.93 -0.15 -1.09
N VAL A 428 -28.89 -0.69 -2.32
CA VAL A 428 -28.07 -1.88 -2.67
C VAL A 428 -26.59 -1.64 -2.36
N VAL A 429 -26.11 -0.40 -2.51
CA VAL A 429 -24.71 -0.02 -2.29
C VAL A 429 -24.34 -0.13 -0.81
N SER A 430 -25.16 0.43 0.10
CA SER A 430 -24.95 0.35 1.54
C SER A 430 -25.08 -1.08 2.05
N LYS A 431 -26.07 -1.85 1.54
CA LYS A 431 -26.21 -3.29 1.84
C LYS A 431 -24.94 -4.06 1.43
N ASN A 432 -24.46 -3.85 0.21
CA ASN A 432 -23.25 -4.51 -0.30
C ASN A 432 -21.98 -4.10 0.48
N ALA A 433 -21.88 -2.83 0.92
CA ALA A 433 -20.78 -2.36 1.76
C ALA A 433 -20.76 -3.07 3.13
N VAL A 434 -21.92 -3.28 3.78
CA VAL A 434 -21.97 -4.01 5.06
C VAL A 434 -21.72 -5.50 4.87
N VAL A 435 -22.26 -6.13 3.82
CA VAL A 435 -21.95 -7.53 3.50
C VAL A 435 -20.44 -7.70 3.27
N ALA A 436 -19.80 -6.77 2.54
CA ALA A 436 -18.34 -6.76 2.36
C ALA A 436 -17.58 -6.57 3.68
N ALA A 437 -18.08 -5.71 4.58
CA ALA A 437 -17.53 -5.54 5.93
C ALA A 437 -17.65 -6.82 6.77
N CYS A 438 -18.83 -7.43 6.86
CA CYS A 438 -19.04 -8.71 7.55
C CYS A 438 -18.09 -9.79 7.04
N CYS A 439 -17.93 -9.92 5.72
CA CYS A 439 -16.97 -10.84 5.11
C CYS A 439 -15.52 -10.51 5.46
N ARG A 440 -15.13 -9.22 5.51
CA ARG A 440 -13.78 -8.77 5.84
C ARG A 440 -13.39 -9.10 7.29
N GLU A 441 -14.36 -9.06 8.21
CA GLU A 441 -14.21 -9.39 9.63
C GLU A 441 -14.50 -10.87 9.95
N GLY A 442 -14.66 -11.73 8.93
CA GLY A 442 -14.97 -13.16 9.09
C GLY A 442 -16.37 -13.50 9.64
N ARG A 443 -17.25 -12.51 9.78
CA ARG A 443 -18.64 -12.65 10.27
C ARG A 443 -19.59 -13.14 9.18
N LEU A 444 -19.27 -14.30 8.58
CA LEU A 444 -20.01 -14.85 7.44
C LEU A 444 -21.49 -15.12 7.73
N ASP A 445 -21.85 -15.50 8.96
CA ASP A 445 -23.25 -15.72 9.34
C ASP A 445 -24.08 -14.43 9.21
N MET A 446 -23.55 -13.29 9.68
CA MET A 446 -24.20 -11.98 9.53
C MET A 446 -24.23 -11.53 8.08
N ALA A 447 -23.20 -11.84 7.29
CA ALA A 447 -23.18 -11.56 5.85
C ALA A 447 -24.31 -12.33 5.13
N MET A 448 -24.48 -13.62 5.46
CA MET A 448 -25.53 -14.49 4.91
C MET A 448 -26.92 -14.08 5.37
N GLU A 449 -27.09 -13.68 6.64
CA GLU A 449 -28.34 -13.15 7.18
C GLU A 449 -28.77 -11.91 6.39
N LEU A 450 -27.93 -10.86 6.33
CA LEU A 450 -28.21 -9.63 5.58
C LEU A 450 -28.47 -9.89 4.09
N PHE A 451 -27.69 -10.79 3.47
CA PHE A 451 -27.91 -11.19 2.09
C PHE A 451 -29.30 -11.83 1.90
N SER A 452 -29.74 -12.65 2.85
CA SER A 452 -31.00 -13.41 2.80
C SER A 452 -32.23 -12.61 3.23
N THR A 453 -32.10 -11.59 4.10
CA THR A 453 -33.24 -10.82 4.66
C THR A 453 -34.02 -10.04 3.60
N GLN A 454 -33.39 -9.70 2.47
CA GLN A 454 -34.02 -9.01 1.34
C GLN A 454 -33.44 -9.50 0.00
N PRO A 455 -33.89 -10.66 -0.53
CA PRO A 455 -33.34 -11.26 -1.74
C PRO A 455 -33.51 -10.40 -3.00
N GLU A 456 -34.57 -9.58 -3.05
CA GLU A 456 -34.91 -8.67 -4.15
C GLU A 456 -33.87 -7.58 -4.43
N PHE A 457 -33.03 -7.25 -3.45
CA PHE A 457 -31.92 -6.30 -3.60
C PHE A 457 -30.57 -6.96 -3.92
N ASN A 458 -30.52 -8.28 -4.12
CA ASN A 458 -29.27 -8.98 -4.43
C ASN A 458 -28.96 -8.90 -5.94
N ASP A 459 -28.00 -8.05 -6.29
CA ASP A 459 -27.50 -7.92 -7.65
C ASP A 459 -26.23 -8.76 -7.89
N VAL A 460 -25.64 -8.64 -9.10
CA VAL A 460 -24.39 -9.33 -9.45
C VAL A 460 -23.24 -8.93 -8.50
N VAL A 461 -23.25 -7.72 -7.96
CA VAL A 461 -22.25 -7.27 -6.97
C VAL A 461 -22.49 -7.94 -5.63
N SER A 462 -23.74 -8.04 -5.15
CA SER A 462 -24.09 -8.77 -3.92
C SER A 462 -23.62 -10.22 -3.96
N TRP A 463 -23.91 -10.94 -5.05
CA TRP A 463 -23.46 -12.32 -5.24
C TRP A 463 -21.92 -12.42 -5.28
N ASN A 464 -21.25 -11.55 -6.05
CA ASN A 464 -19.79 -11.55 -6.12
C ASN A 464 -19.13 -11.20 -4.77
N THR A 465 -19.69 -10.29 -3.99
CA THR A 465 -19.22 -9.94 -2.64
C THR A 465 -19.31 -11.15 -1.70
N MET A 466 -20.43 -11.89 -1.74
CA MET A 466 -20.59 -13.14 -0.98
C MET A 466 -19.59 -14.21 -1.43
N ILE A 467 -19.51 -14.50 -2.73
CA ILE A 467 -18.60 -15.54 -3.28
C ILE A 467 -17.13 -15.20 -2.94
N THR A 468 -16.73 -13.94 -3.10
CA THR A 468 -15.38 -13.47 -2.76
C THR A 468 -15.13 -13.55 -1.25
N GLY A 469 -16.08 -13.15 -0.43
CA GLY A 469 -15.98 -13.19 1.04
C GLY A 469 -15.81 -14.61 1.58
N TYR A 470 -16.64 -15.55 1.13
CA TYR A 470 -16.51 -16.96 1.49
C TYR A 470 -15.18 -17.56 0.99
N ALA A 471 -14.74 -17.21 -0.23
CA ALA A 471 -13.45 -17.69 -0.76
C ALA A 471 -12.25 -17.16 0.04
N GLN A 472 -12.28 -15.89 0.47
CA GLN A 472 -11.22 -15.26 1.27
C GLN A 472 -11.13 -15.82 2.69
N ASN A 473 -12.25 -16.20 3.29
CA ASN A 473 -12.33 -16.78 4.64
C ASN A 473 -12.11 -18.31 4.68
N GLY A 474 -11.60 -18.92 3.60
CA GLY A 474 -11.30 -20.36 3.54
C GLY A 474 -12.51 -21.27 3.28
N CYS A 475 -13.74 -20.75 3.28
CA CYS A 475 -14.97 -21.45 2.91
C CYS A 475 -15.11 -21.64 1.38
N GLY A 476 -14.06 -22.16 0.75
CA GLY A 476 -13.97 -22.27 -0.72
C GLY A 476 -15.02 -23.18 -1.35
N LYS A 477 -15.54 -24.18 -0.61
CA LYS A 477 -16.60 -25.06 -1.11
C LYS A 477 -17.93 -24.29 -1.21
N ASP A 478 -18.28 -23.57 -0.16
CA ASP A 478 -19.50 -22.78 -0.06
C ASP A 478 -19.47 -21.60 -1.04
N ALA A 479 -18.30 -21.00 -1.29
CA ALA A 479 -18.11 -20.00 -2.35
C ALA A 479 -18.44 -20.55 -3.76
N ILE A 480 -18.06 -21.79 -4.07
CA ILE A 480 -18.38 -22.44 -5.34
C ILE A 480 -19.88 -22.79 -5.41
N GLU A 481 -20.46 -23.25 -4.30
CA GLU A 481 -21.91 -23.51 -4.21
C GLU A 481 -22.72 -22.23 -4.38
N LEU A 482 -22.31 -21.11 -3.78
CA LEU A 482 -22.88 -19.77 -4.00
C LEU A 482 -22.79 -19.32 -5.47
N ALA A 483 -21.68 -19.58 -6.16
CA ALA A 483 -21.56 -19.28 -7.58
C ALA A 483 -22.50 -20.15 -8.44
N VAL A 484 -22.72 -21.41 -8.08
CA VAL A 484 -23.74 -22.27 -8.72
C VAL A 484 -25.16 -21.76 -8.42
N CYS A 485 -25.44 -21.34 -7.18
CA CYS A 485 -26.70 -20.70 -6.81
C CYS A 485 -26.95 -19.40 -7.59
N MET A 486 -25.95 -18.54 -7.77
CA MET A 486 -26.02 -17.34 -8.61
C MET A 486 -26.48 -17.69 -10.04
N ALA A 487 -25.87 -18.71 -10.66
CA ALA A 487 -26.26 -19.19 -11.99
C ALA A 487 -27.69 -19.78 -12.03
N ASN A 488 -28.08 -20.54 -11.00
CA ASN A 488 -29.42 -21.12 -10.89
C ASN A 488 -30.51 -20.05 -10.69
N ASN A 489 -30.17 -18.90 -10.09
CA ASN A 489 -31.03 -17.72 -9.99
C ASN A 489 -31.02 -16.84 -11.26
N GLY A 490 -30.41 -17.32 -12.36
CA GLY A 490 -30.44 -16.65 -13.66
C GLY A 490 -29.35 -15.60 -13.89
N PHE A 491 -28.48 -15.34 -12.91
CA PHE A 491 -27.37 -14.40 -13.06
C PHE A 491 -26.19 -15.07 -13.79
N ARG A 492 -25.69 -14.44 -14.85
CA ARG A 492 -24.48 -14.91 -15.56
C ARG A 492 -23.23 -14.61 -14.74
N TRP A 493 -22.27 -15.54 -14.77
CA TRP A 493 -20.95 -15.32 -14.21
C TRP A 493 -20.21 -14.26 -15.02
N ASN A 494 -19.56 -13.32 -14.32
CA ASN A 494 -18.69 -12.33 -14.94
C ASN A 494 -17.23 -12.57 -14.53
N GLU A 495 -16.31 -11.72 -15.01
CA GLU A 495 -14.87 -11.88 -14.78
C GLU A 495 -14.51 -11.94 -13.29
N HIS A 496 -15.19 -11.16 -12.45
CA HIS A 496 -15.03 -11.21 -10.99
C HIS A 496 -15.54 -12.53 -10.39
N THR A 497 -16.69 -13.04 -10.85
CA THR A 497 -17.18 -14.37 -10.44
C THR A 497 -16.14 -15.45 -10.77
N PHE A 498 -15.62 -15.47 -12.01
CA PHE A 498 -14.60 -16.45 -12.42
C PHE A 498 -13.32 -16.33 -11.59
N ALA A 499 -12.83 -15.12 -11.31
CA ALA A 499 -11.64 -14.90 -10.48
C ALA A 499 -11.84 -15.39 -9.03
N SER A 500 -12.99 -15.12 -8.42
CA SER A 500 -13.28 -15.56 -7.04
C SER A 500 -13.47 -17.09 -6.94
N VAL A 501 -14.11 -17.71 -7.93
CA VAL A 501 -14.24 -19.18 -8.01
C VAL A 501 -12.89 -19.84 -8.32
N LEU A 502 -12.01 -19.22 -9.12
CA LEU A 502 -10.62 -19.68 -9.31
C LEU A 502 -9.85 -19.64 -7.98
N SER A 503 -9.98 -18.55 -7.22
CA SER A 503 -9.37 -18.43 -5.88
C SER A 503 -9.85 -19.53 -4.92
N ALA A 504 -11.16 -19.81 -4.91
CA ALA A 504 -11.76 -20.90 -4.13
C ALA A 504 -11.28 -22.30 -4.57
N CYS A 505 -11.18 -22.57 -5.88
CA CYS A 505 -10.59 -23.81 -6.39
C CYS A 505 -9.12 -23.97 -5.99
N SER A 506 -8.38 -22.86 -5.96
CA SER A 506 -6.96 -22.79 -5.58
C SER A 506 -6.75 -23.06 -4.07
N SER A 507 -7.58 -22.47 -3.20
CA SER A 507 -7.53 -22.72 -1.75
C SER A 507 -7.93 -24.15 -1.39
N LEU A 508 -8.94 -24.73 -2.06
CA LEU A 508 -9.32 -26.13 -1.94
C LEU A 508 -8.30 -27.13 -2.53
N LYS A 509 -7.30 -26.66 -3.30
CA LYS A 509 -6.34 -27.48 -4.06
C LYS A 509 -7.02 -28.56 -4.94
N SER A 510 -8.23 -28.27 -5.44
CA SER A 510 -9.06 -29.23 -6.16
C SER A 510 -8.78 -29.20 -7.66
N LEU A 511 -7.82 -30.02 -8.12
CA LEU A 511 -7.45 -30.11 -9.53
C LEU A 511 -8.63 -30.49 -10.46
N LYS A 512 -9.63 -31.21 -9.95
CA LYS A 512 -10.85 -31.54 -10.69
C LYS A 512 -11.68 -30.28 -10.98
N LEU A 513 -12.06 -29.55 -9.93
CA LEU A 513 -12.86 -28.33 -10.05
C LEU A 513 -12.11 -27.25 -10.84
N GLY A 514 -10.80 -27.13 -10.63
CA GLY A 514 -9.93 -26.23 -11.41
C GLY A 514 -9.95 -26.52 -12.92
N LYS A 515 -9.91 -27.80 -13.32
CA LYS A 515 -10.01 -28.21 -14.74
C LYS A 515 -11.40 -27.96 -15.32
N GLU A 516 -12.46 -28.25 -14.56
CA GLU A 516 -13.85 -28.01 -14.98
C GLU A 516 -14.10 -26.51 -15.19
N LEU A 517 -13.60 -25.67 -14.28
CA LEU A 517 -13.67 -24.22 -14.34
C LEU A 517 -12.86 -23.64 -15.50
N HIS A 518 -11.62 -24.09 -15.70
CA HIS A 518 -10.79 -23.66 -16.83
C HIS A 518 -11.43 -24.04 -18.17
N ALA A 519 -11.97 -25.25 -18.30
CA ALA A 519 -12.69 -25.69 -19.49
C ALA A 519 -14.01 -24.92 -19.73
N ARG A 520 -14.62 -24.35 -18.68
CA ARG A 520 -15.78 -23.46 -18.77
C ARG A 520 -15.37 -22.05 -19.21
N ILE A 521 -14.32 -21.49 -18.63
CA ILE A 521 -13.74 -20.20 -19.01
C ILE A 521 -13.41 -20.18 -20.51
N LEU A 522 -12.74 -21.21 -21.02
CA LEU A 522 -12.39 -21.34 -22.45
C LEU A 522 -13.61 -21.47 -23.40
N LYS A 523 -14.82 -21.71 -22.88
CA LYS A 523 -16.08 -21.77 -23.66
C LYS A 523 -16.87 -20.46 -23.60
N GLU A 524 -16.80 -19.75 -22.49
CA GLU A 524 -17.63 -18.57 -22.22
C GLU A 524 -16.88 -17.24 -22.45
N ILE A 525 -15.55 -17.22 -22.37
CA ILE A 525 -14.73 -16.01 -22.48
C ILE A 525 -13.81 -16.12 -23.71
N THR A 526 -13.92 -15.15 -24.62
CA THR A 526 -13.14 -15.08 -25.87
C THR A 526 -11.79 -14.37 -25.74
N SER A 527 -11.61 -13.54 -24.70
CA SER A 527 -10.36 -12.84 -24.38
C SER A 527 -10.12 -12.90 -22.88
N LEU A 528 -9.00 -13.48 -22.46
CA LEU A 528 -8.67 -13.62 -21.04
C LEU A 528 -8.00 -12.35 -20.51
N ASN A 529 -8.61 -11.71 -19.50
CA ASN A 529 -7.93 -10.64 -18.78
C ASN A 529 -6.71 -11.18 -17.97
N PRO A 530 -5.78 -10.32 -17.54
CA PRO A 530 -4.60 -10.74 -16.76
C PRO A 530 -4.94 -11.44 -15.43
N PHE A 531 -6.08 -11.13 -14.80
CA PHE A 531 -6.47 -11.67 -13.50
C PHE A 531 -6.97 -13.11 -13.57
N ILE A 532 -7.85 -13.42 -14.54
CA ILE A 532 -8.37 -14.77 -14.81
C ILE A 532 -7.23 -15.67 -15.27
N SER A 533 -6.38 -15.19 -16.18
CA SER A 533 -5.24 -15.95 -16.68
C SER A 533 -4.22 -16.26 -15.56
N SER A 534 -3.88 -15.30 -14.69
CA SER A 534 -3.07 -15.59 -13.49
C SER A 534 -3.78 -16.53 -12.50
N GLY A 535 -5.11 -16.41 -12.34
CA GLY A 535 -5.88 -17.30 -11.47
C GLY A 535 -5.89 -18.76 -11.94
N ILE A 536 -5.91 -19.00 -13.26
CA ILE A 536 -5.78 -20.34 -13.85
C ILE A 536 -4.38 -20.91 -13.54
N VAL A 537 -3.32 -20.12 -13.71
CA VAL A 537 -1.95 -20.52 -13.37
C VAL A 537 -1.83 -20.84 -11.87
N ASP A 538 -2.37 -19.97 -11.01
CA ASP A 538 -2.38 -20.15 -9.55
C ASP A 538 -3.06 -21.45 -9.10
N VAL A 539 -4.22 -21.78 -9.68
CA VAL A 539 -4.92 -23.05 -9.42
C VAL A 539 -4.01 -24.24 -9.75
N TYR A 540 -3.36 -24.26 -10.92
CA TYR A 540 -2.46 -25.38 -11.28
C TYR A 540 -1.21 -25.44 -10.41
N CYS A 541 -0.65 -24.28 -10.02
CA CYS A 541 0.47 -24.18 -9.09
C CYS A 541 0.12 -24.74 -7.70
N LYS A 542 -0.98 -24.30 -7.08
CA LYS A 542 -1.40 -24.80 -5.75
C LYS A 542 -1.87 -26.25 -5.76
N CYS A 543 -2.31 -26.77 -6.92
CA CYS A 543 -2.59 -28.20 -7.14
C CYS A 543 -1.32 -29.04 -7.47
N GLY A 544 -0.13 -28.44 -7.48
CA GLY A 544 1.13 -29.15 -7.74
C GLY A 544 1.38 -29.57 -9.20
N ASN A 545 0.61 -29.05 -10.17
CA ASN A 545 0.71 -29.43 -11.58
C ASN A 545 1.43 -28.36 -12.40
N MET A 546 2.73 -28.20 -12.14
CA MET A 546 3.55 -27.14 -12.75
C MET A 546 3.59 -27.20 -14.28
N LYS A 547 3.59 -28.39 -14.88
CA LYS A 547 3.58 -28.54 -16.35
C LYS A 547 2.36 -27.90 -17.00
N TYR A 548 1.18 -28.00 -16.36
CA TYR A 548 -0.02 -27.31 -16.83
C TYR A 548 0.00 -25.82 -16.52
N ALA A 549 0.59 -25.40 -15.39
CA ALA A 549 0.77 -24.00 -15.06
C ALA A 549 1.68 -23.27 -16.08
N GLU A 550 2.83 -23.86 -16.43
CA GLU A 550 3.75 -23.37 -17.47
C GLU A 550 3.09 -23.31 -18.85
N SER A 551 2.31 -24.36 -19.20
CA SER A 551 1.57 -24.42 -20.47
C SER A 551 0.47 -23.35 -20.53
N ALA A 552 -0.26 -23.13 -19.42
CA ALA A 552 -1.25 -22.07 -19.32
C ALA A 552 -0.61 -20.68 -19.38
N ASN A 553 0.56 -20.50 -18.74
CA ASN A 553 1.28 -19.23 -18.75
C ASN A 553 1.85 -18.88 -20.13
N SER A 554 2.39 -19.85 -20.88
CA SER A 554 2.91 -19.60 -22.24
C SER A 554 1.82 -19.25 -23.25
N LEU A 555 0.59 -19.76 -23.06
CA LEU A 555 -0.60 -19.39 -23.85
C LEU A 555 -1.05 -17.94 -23.65
N ILE A 556 -0.63 -17.24 -22.59
CA ILE A 556 -0.99 -15.83 -22.33
C ILE A 556 -0.26 -14.87 -23.29
N GLY A 557 0.89 -15.29 -23.85
CA GLY A 557 1.66 -14.54 -24.85
C GLY A 557 2.29 -13.22 -24.37
N THR A 558 1.94 -12.73 -23.19
CA THR A 558 2.40 -11.48 -22.57
C THR A 558 2.91 -11.75 -21.16
N GLU A 559 3.89 -10.96 -20.69
CA GLU A 559 4.54 -11.17 -19.40
C GLU A 559 3.64 -10.79 -18.22
N ASN A 560 2.83 -11.73 -17.74
CA ASN A 560 1.91 -11.52 -16.63
C ASN A 560 2.61 -11.69 -15.27
N LYS A 561 3.00 -10.57 -14.64
CA LYS A 561 3.69 -10.52 -13.33
C LYS A 561 2.95 -11.27 -12.21
N PHE A 562 1.61 -11.31 -12.23
CA PHE A 562 0.81 -12.05 -11.25
C PHE A 562 0.93 -13.57 -11.46
N ALA A 563 0.86 -14.02 -12.71
CA ALA A 563 1.07 -15.43 -13.06
C ALA A 563 2.50 -15.89 -12.70
N THR A 564 3.52 -15.07 -12.98
CA THR A 564 4.91 -15.36 -12.60
C THR A 564 5.10 -15.45 -11.08
N THR A 565 4.43 -14.59 -10.31
CA THR A 565 4.39 -14.69 -8.84
C THR A 565 3.81 -16.04 -8.40
N SER A 566 2.66 -16.45 -8.94
CA SER A 566 2.06 -17.75 -8.62
C SER A 566 2.93 -18.93 -9.03
N MET A 567 3.71 -18.84 -10.12
CA MET A 567 4.70 -19.87 -10.47
C MET A 567 5.85 -19.96 -9.47
N ILE A 568 6.37 -18.82 -8.99
CA ILE A 568 7.42 -18.78 -7.94
C ILE A 568 6.90 -19.41 -6.64
N VAL A 569 5.70 -19.03 -6.20
CA VAL A 569 5.05 -19.61 -5.01
C VAL A 569 4.77 -21.11 -5.22
N GLY A 570 4.31 -21.50 -6.41
CA GLY A 570 4.09 -22.89 -6.83
C GLY A 570 5.33 -23.76 -6.69
N TYR A 571 6.46 -23.35 -7.30
CA TYR A 571 7.73 -24.05 -7.17
C TYR A 571 8.27 -24.06 -5.74
N SER A 572 8.14 -22.95 -5.01
CA SER A 572 8.56 -22.85 -3.61
C SER A 572 7.80 -23.82 -2.71
N SER A 573 6.48 -23.94 -2.88
CA SER A 573 5.63 -24.90 -2.14
C SER A 573 5.91 -26.38 -2.45
N GLN A 574 6.67 -26.67 -3.52
CA GLN A 574 7.18 -27.99 -3.88
C GLN A 574 8.66 -28.16 -3.48
N HIS A 575 9.19 -27.25 -2.68
CA HIS A 575 10.60 -27.16 -2.26
C HIS A 575 11.61 -27.07 -3.42
N ASN A 576 11.17 -26.71 -4.62
CA ASN A 576 12.03 -26.55 -5.79
C ASN A 576 12.45 -25.08 -5.94
N MET A 577 13.22 -24.59 -4.96
CA MET A 577 13.73 -23.21 -4.95
C MET A 577 14.64 -22.88 -6.14
N LYS A 578 15.22 -23.90 -6.82
CA LYS A 578 16.07 -23.69 -8.01
C LYS A 578 15.27 -23.14 -9.19
N GLU A 579 14.11 -23.72 -9.49
CA GLU A 579 13.24 -23.23 -10.55
C GLU A 579 12.54 -21.92 -10.16
N ALA A 580 12.13 -21.77 -8.89
CA ALA A 580 11.62 -20.50 -8.37
C ALA A 580 12.64 -19.36 -8.57
N ARG A 581 13.91 -19.61 -8.23
CA ARG A 581 15.01 -18.66 -8.40
C ARG A 581 15.33 -18.37 -9.87
N ARG A 582 15.32 -19.38 -10.75
CA ARG A 582 15.51 -19.21 -12.20
C ARG A 582 14.45 -18.28 -12.81
N ILE A 583 13.19 -18.44 -12.39
CA ILE A 583 12.10 -17.57 -12.83
C ILE A 583 12.28 -16.15 -12.26
N PHE A 584 12.62 -16.03 -10.98
CA PHE A 584 12.88 -14.74 -10.32
C PHE A 584 14.01 -13.93 -10.99
N ASP A 585 15.15 -14.56 -11.30
CA ASP A 585 16.28 -13.90 -11.95
C ASP A 585 16.01 -13.55 -13.43
N SER A 586 15.01 -14.19 -14.06
CA SER A 586 14.61 -13.88 -15.45
C SER A 586 13.80 -12.58 -15.58
N LEU A 587 13.31 -12.03 -14.46
CA LEU A 587 12.49 -10.81 -14.45
C LEU A 587 13.35 -9.55 -14.59
N THR A 588 13.04 -8.74 -15.61
CA THR A 588 13.72 -7.45 -15.86
C THR A 588 13.40 -6.39 -14.82
N VAL A 589 12.15 -6.37 -14.31
CA VAL A 589 11.69 -5.47 -13.25
C VAL A 589 10.95 -6.29 -12.20
N LYS A 590 11.61 -6.49 -11.06
CA LYS A 590 11.06 -7.17 -9.89
C LYS A 590 10.13 -6.20 -9.15
N ASN A 591 9.04 -6.71 -8.57
CA ASN A 591 8.14 -5.91 -7.73
C ASN A 591 8.16 -6.45 -6.28
N PRO A 592 7.68 -5.69 -5.28
CA PRO A 592 7.70 -6.14 -3.88
C PRO A 592 7.02 -7.49 -3.65
N VAL A 593 5.97 -7.79 -4.41
CA VAL A 593 5.22 -9.06 -4.32
C VAL A 593 6.10 -10.26 -4.69
N VAL A 594 6.86 -10.16 -5.79
CA VAL A 594 7.79 -11.20 -6.25
C VAL A 594 8.97 -11.37 -5.29
N TRP A 595 9.50 -10.28 -4.74
CA TRP A 595 10.51 -10.33 -3.67
C TRP A 595 9.96 -11.06 -2.43
N SER A 596 8.82 -10.61 -1.90
CA SER A 596 8.11 -11.23 -0.77
C SER A 596 7.84 -12.73 -0.98
N ALA A 597 7.49 -13.14 -2.20
CA ALA A 597 7.30 -14.54 -2.57
C ALA A 597 8.60 -15.37 -2.47
N MET A 598 9.75 -14.84 -2.92
CA MET A 598 11.04 -15.52 -2.79
C MET A 598 11.53 -15.58 -1.34
N PHE A 599 11.41 -14.49 -0.58
CA PHE A 599 11.72 -14.45 0.86
C PHE A 599 10.93 -15.50 1.63
N SER A 600 9.62 -15.55 1.39
CA SER A 600 8.74 -16.56 1.97
C SER A 600 9.13 -17.96 1.51
N GLY A 601 9.40 -18.17 0.22
CA GLY A 601 9.73 -19.48 -0.36
C GLY A 601 11.00 -20.10 0.22
N TYR A 602 12.07 -19.32 0.34
CA TYR A 602 13.32 -19.78 0.97
C TYR A 602 13.13 -20.08 2.46
N LEU A 603 12.40 -19.23 3.20
CA LEU A 603 12.10 -19.46 4.62
C LEU A 603 11.34 -20.77 4.84
N HIS A 604 10.25 -21.00 4.09
CA HIS A 604 9.44 -22.23 4.19
C HIS A 604 10.18 -23.48 3.68
N SER A 605 11.19 -23.33 2.83
CA SER A 605 12.06 -24.43 2.39
C SER A 605 13.27 -24.65 3.31
N HIS A 606 13.36 -23.92 4.44
CA HIS A 606 14.50 -23.93 5.37
C HIS A 606 15.86 -23.58 4.73
N CYS A 607 15.84 -22.84 3.61
CA CYS A 607 17.00 -22.31 2.90
C CYS A 607 17.44 -20.98 3.52
N ILE A 608 17.83 -21.01 4.80
CA ILE A 608 17.98 -19.79 5.63
C ILE A 608 19.12 -18.89 5.15
N GLU A 609 20.24 -19.45 4.70
CA GLU A 609 21.36 -18.66 4.16
C GLU A 609 20.97 -17.87 2.89
N ASP A 610 20.18 -18.48 2.00
CA ASP A 610 19.66 -17.82 0.80
C ASP A 610 18.76 -16.61 1.16
N VAL A 611 18.07 -16.62 2.30
CA VAL A 611 17.29 -15.47 2.79
C VAL A 611 18.19 -14.28 3.13
N PHE A 612 19.34 -14.54 3.77
CA PHE A 612 20.30 -13.48 4.10
C PHE A 612 21.03 -12.94 2.87
N GLU A 613 21.36 -13.81 1.90
CA GLU A 613 21.91 -13.39 0.62
C GLU A 613 20.91 -12.56 -0.18
N LEU A 614 19.64 -13.00 -0.27
CA LEU A 614 18.57 -12.29 -0.97
C LEU A 614 18.30 -10.91 -0.35
N PHE A 615 18.45 -10.75 0.97
CA PHE A 615 18.34 -9.44 1.64
C PHE A 615 19.51 -8.52 1.32
N ARG A 616 20.74 -9.04 1.18
CA ARG A 616 21.86 -8.22 0.69
C ARG A 616 21.59 -7.77 -0.74
N LEU A 617 21.13 -8.68 -1.60
CA LEU A 617 20.78 -8.38 -2.99
C LEU A 617 19.69 -7.31 -3.09
N PHE A 618 18.59 -7.44 -2.33
CA PHE A 618 17.53 -6.44 -2.25
C PHE A 618 18.08 -5.05 -1.92
N ASN A 619 18.88 -4.93 -0.85
CA ASN A 619 19.47 -3.65 -0.43
C ASN A 619 20.52 -3.09 -1.41
N THR A 620 20.97 -3.86 -2.41
CA THR A 620 21.89 -3.39 -3.47
C THR A 620 21.21 -3.09 -4.80
N GLU A 621 20.15 -3.82 -5.16
CA GLU A 621 19.42 -3.62 -6.42
C GLU A 621 18.28 -2.59 -6.27
N GLU A 622 17.58 -2.58 -5.13
CA GLU A 622 16.37 -1.79 -4.93
C GLU A 622 16.63 -0.50 -4.14
N THR A 623 16.05 0.60 -4.59
CA THR A 623 16.03 1.89 -3.86
C THR A 623 14.84 2.00 -2.90
N THR A 624 13.93 1.02 -2.91
CA THR A 624 12.71 1.00 -2.12
C THR A 624 12.94 0.40 -0.73
N VAL A 625 12.14 0.84 0.24
CA VAL A 625 12.15 0.27 1.60
C VAL A 625 11.52 -1.15 1.53
N PRO A 626 12.11 -2.18 2.18
CA PRO A 626 11.50 -3.50 2.24
C PRO A 626 10.11 -3.45 2.89
N ASP A 627 9.15 -4.18 2.32
CA ASP A 627 7.81 -4.29 2.90
C ASP A 627 7.81 -5.13 4.20
N GLY A 628 6.71 -5.07 4.96
CA GLY A 628 6.56 -5.83 6.22
C GLY A 628 6.64 -7.35 6.04
N SER A 629 6.29 -7.89 4.86
CA SER A 629 6.35 -9.34 4.60
C SER A 629 7.79 -9.82 4.37
N ILE A 630 8.62 -9.02 3.70
CA ILE A 630 10.07 -9.25 3.60
C ILE A 630 10.70 -9.21 4.99
N LEU A 631 10.38 -8.18 5.78
CA LEU A 631 10.96 -8.00 7.13
C LEU A 631 10.51 -9.09 8.11
N ALA A 632 9.23 -9.50 8.08
CA ALA A 632 8.73 -10.62 8.86
C ALA A 632 9.41 -11.95 8.46
N SER A 633 9.62 -12.18 7.16
CA SER A 633 10.32 -13.38 6.66
C SER A 633 11.78 -13.40 7.12
N PHE A 634 12.46 -12.26 7.09
CA PHE A 634 13.84 -12.12 7.57
C PHE A 634 13.95 -12.29 9.10
N LEU A 635 12.99 -11.76 9.87
CA LEU A 635 12.90 -12.00 11.31
C LEU A 635 12.67 -13.49 11.62
N GLY A 636 11.84 -14.18 10.83
CA GLY A 636 11.66 -15.63 10.91
C GLY A 636 12.95 -16.41 10.62
N ALA A 637 13.73 -15.99 9.62
CA ALA A 637 15.06 -16.56 9.35
C ALA A 637 16.03 -16.36 10.53
N CYS A 638 16.04 -15.16 11.13
CA CYS A 638 16.81 -14.88 12.35
C CYS A 638 16.35 -15.76 13.53
N ALA A 639 15.05 -16.00 13.67
CA ALA A 639 14.48 -16.84 14.72
C ALA A 639 14.88 -18.32 14.57
N ILE A 640 14.94 -18.85 13.34
CA ILE A 640 15.37 -20.22 13.04
C ILE A 640 16.88 -20.40 13.28
N GLN A 641 17.70 -19.42 12.90
CA GLN A 641 19.16 -19.48 13.07
C GLN A 641 19.65 -18.99 14.46
N ALA A 642 18.73 -18.50 15.30
CA ALA A 642 19.00 -17.82 16.57
C ALA A 642 19.95 -16.59 16.47
N THR A 643 19.96 -15.88 15.34
CA THR A 643 20.85 -14.74 15.08
C THR A 643 20.34 -13.41 15.63
N MET A 644 20.37 -13.31 16.96
CA MET A 644 19.96 -12.14 17.76
C MET A 644 20.43 -10.79 17.21
N ASP A 645 21.67 -10.68 16.73
CA ASP A 645 22.23 -9.38 16.30
C ASP A 645 21.72 -8.92 14.93
N LEU A 646 21.35 -9.83 14.03
CA LEU A 646 20.64 -9.49 12.79
C LEU A 646 19.18 -9.12 13.09
N GLY A 647 18.53 -9.86 13.98
CA GLY A 647 17.18 -9.54 14.46
C GLY A 647 17.10 -8.15 15.11
N LYS A 648 18.07 -7.78 15.95
CA LYS A 648 18.18 -6.42 16.51
C LYS A 648 18.42 -5.36 15.44
N GLN A 649 19.19 -5.64 14.38
CA GLN A 649 19.40 -4.69 13.28
C GLN A 649 18.09 -4.42 12.53
N VAL A 650 17.30 -5.45 12.24
CA VAL A 650 15.97 -5.29 11.61
C VAL A 650 14.98 -4.58 12.54
N HIS A 651 14.96 -4.91 13.83
CA HIS A 651 14.15 -4.18 14.81
C HIS A 651 14.52 -2.69 14.87
N SER A 652 15.81 -2.37 14.89
CA SER A 652 16.31 -0.98 14.85
C SER A 652 15.96 -0.30 13.52
N TYR A 653 15.96 -1.04 12.40
CA TYR A 653 15.59 -0.54 11.08
C TYR A 653 14.11 -0.16 11.02
N LEU A 654 13.20 -1.03 11.50
CA LEU A 654 11.76 -0.79 11.60
C LEU A 654 11.47 0.53 12.34
N PHE A 655 12.07 0.70 13.53
CA PHE A 655 11.95 1.93 14.31
C PHE A 655 12.53 3.16 13.59
N ARG A 656 13.76 3.06 13.05
CA ARG A 656 14.44 4.19 12.41
C ARG A 656 13.75 4.67 11.13
N MET A 657 13.11 3.76 10.38
CA MET A 657 12.37 4.07 9.17
C MET A 657 10.89 4.44 9.46
N ASN A 658 10.46 4.41 10.72
CA ASN A 658 9.07 4.63 11.14
C ASN A 658 8.08 3.73 10.37
N ILE A 659 8.47 2.48 10.11
CA ILE A 659 7.61 1.49 9.45
C ILE A 659 6.60 0.99 10.48
N HIS A 660 5.31 1.20 10.21
CA HIS A 660 4.25 0.65 11.04
C HIS A 660 4.29 -0.88 10.97
N MET A 661 4.63 -1.53 12.08
CA MET A 661 4.64 -2.99 12.16
C MET A 661 3.20 -3.51 12.15
N ASP A 662 2.87 -4.39 11.21
CA ASP A 662 1.61 -5.13 11.22
C ASP A 662 1.68 -6.31 12.21
N GLU A 663 0.53 -6.94 12.47
CA GLU A 663 0.40 -8.09 13.39
C GLU A 663 1.39 -9.22 13.07
N LYS A 664 1.67 -9.45 11.78
CA LYS A 664 2.64 -10.45 11.31
C LYS A 664 4.07 -10.07 11.63
N THR A 665 4.46 -8.82 11.40
CA THR A 665 5.79 -8.29 11.74
C THR A 665 6.02 -8.31 13.26
N ILE A 666 5.00 -7.91 14.04
CA ILE A 666 5.04 -7.97 15.52
C ILE A 666 5.19 -9.43 15.99
N SER A 667 4.41 -10.35 15.45
CA SER A 667 4.48 -11.78 15.76
C SER A 667 5.88 -12.35 15.47
N ALA A 668 6.40 -12.09 14.27
CA ALA A 668 7.74 -12.54 13.87
C ALA A 668 8.86 -11.91 14.74
N LEU A 669 8.68 -10.68 15.19
CA LEU A 669 9.63 -10.00 16.09
C LEU A 669 9.64 -10.63 17.49
N ILE A 670 8.47 -10.94 18.04
CA ILE A 670 8.33 -11.62 19.34
C ILE A 670 8.92 -13.04 19.26
N ASP A 671 8.60 -13.80 18.21
CA ASP A 671 9.13 -15.15 17.97
C ASP A 671 10.67 -15.14 17.81
N MET A 672 11.22 -14.14 17.09
CA MET A 672 12.65 -13.94 16.98
C MET A 672 13.31 -13.69 18.34
N TYR A 673 12.79 -12.76 19.16
CA TYR A 673 13.35 -12.53 20.49
C TYR A 673 13.21 -13.74 21.42
N SER A 674 12.11 -14.46 21.31
CA SER A 674 11.86 -15.71 22.03
C SER A 674 12.89 -16.78 21.67
N LYS A 675 13.01 -17.16 20.40
CA LYS A 675 13.91 -18.23 19.93
C LYS A 675 15.39 -17.87 20.04
N CYS A 676 15.74 -16.59 19.91
CA CYS A 676 17.12 -16.11 20.13
C CYS A 676 17.52 -16.00 21.62
N GLY A 677 16.69 -16.46 22.57
CA GLY A 677 17.07 -16.57 23.99
C GLY A 677 16.70 -15.38 24.89
N ASN A 678 15.90 -14.43 24.42
CA ASN A 678 15.50 -13.24 25.19
C ASN A 678 13.96 -13.12 25.31
N ILE A 679 13.35 -14.17 25.85
CA ILE A 679 11.90 -14.24 26.12
C ILE A 679 11.39 -13.06 26.97
N MET A 680 12.20 -12.53 27.89
CA MET A 680 11.82 -11.37 28.70
C MET A 680 11.67 -10.08 27.88
N TYR A 681 12.38 -9.94 26.77
CA TYR A 681 12.17 -8.83 25.83
C TYR A 681 10.94 -9.07 24.95
N GLY A 682 10.70 -10.31 24.50
CA GLY A 682 9.45 -10.70 23.84
C GLY A 682 8.22 -10.42 24.70
N LYS A 683 8.26 -10.76 25.99
CA LYS A 683 7.24 -10.43 27.00
C LYS A 683 6.96 -8.93 27.08
N ARG A 684 8.00 -8.08 27.12
CA ARG A 684 7.84 -6.62 27.16
C ARG A 684 7.20 -6.05 25.90
N ILE A 685 7.46 -6.65 24.73
CA ILE A 685 6.76 -6.26 23.48
C ILE A 685 5.28 -6.66 23.63
N PHE A 686 5.00 -7.93 23.96
CA PHE A 686 3.65 -8.47 24.15
C PHE A 686 2.80 -7.64 25.14
N GLU A 687 3.37 -7.25 26.29
CA GLU A 687 2.68 -6.45 27.32
C GLU A 687 2.31 -5.05 26.84
N ARG A 688 3.10 -4.47 25.92
CA ARG A 688 2.87 -3.14 25.33
C ARG A 688 1.86 -3.12 24.19
N LEU A 689 1.42 -4.28 23.69
CA LEU A 689 0.44 -4.34 22.60
C LEU A 689 -0.97 -3.95 23.09
N THR A 690 -1.61 -3.05 22.37
CA THR A 690 -3.02 -2.66 22.56
C THR A 690 -4.00 -3.64 21.91
N PHE A 691 -3.55 -4.38 20.91
CA PHE A 691 -4.29 -5.44 20.22
C PHE A 691 -3.49 -6.76 20.30
N ARG A 692 -4.19 -7.87 20.52
CA ARG A 692 -3.62 -9.23 20.60
C ARG A 692 -4.58 -10.18 19.92
N ASP A 693 -4.04 -11.20 19.26
CA ASP A 693 -4.77 -12.30 18.66
C ASP A 693 -4.26 -13.65 19.20
N SER A 694 -4.91 -14.75 18.81
CA SER A 694 -4.50 -16.10 19.20
C SER A 694 -3.06 -16.43 18.78
N VAL A 695 -2.56 -15.90 17.65
CA VAL A 695 -1.20 -16.16 17.17
C VAL A 695 -0.15 -15.58 18.11
N ILE A 696 -0.32 -14.33 18.54
CA ILE A 696 0.60 -13.66 19.47
C ILE A 696 0.59 -14.33 20.85
N TYR A 697 -0.57 -14.79 21.34
CA TYR A 697 -0.65 -15.62 22.55
C TYR A 697 0.11 -16.95 22.36
N ASN A 698 -0.14 -17.67 21.27
CA ASN A 698 0.50 -18.96 20.98
C ASN A 698 2.04 -18.87 20.93
N ILE A 699 2.59 -17.82 20.30
CA ILE A 699 4.04 -17.56 20.23
C ILE A 699 4.62 -17.36 21.64
N MET A 700 3.95 -16.59 22.50
CA MET A 700 4.44 -16.35 23.87
C MET A 700 4.29 -17.56 24.79
N ILE A 701 3.20 -18.33 24.68
CA ILE A 701 3.01 -19.60 25.42
C ILE A 701 4.12 -20.60 25.02
N ALA A 702 4.35 -20.78 23.71
CA ALA A 702 5.42 -21.63 23.20
C ALA A 702 6.82 -21.12 23.62
N GLY A 703 7.02 -19.80 23.64
CA GLY A 703 8.24 -19.17 24.12
C GLY A 703 8.54 -19.51 25.58
N PHE A 704 7.58 -19.27 26.49
CA PHE A 704 7.74 -19.65 27.90
C PHE A 704 7.95 -21.16 28.07
N ALA A 705 7.24 -22.00 27.33
CA ALA A 705 7.42 -23.45 27.32
C ALA A 705 8.85 -23.88 26.93
N HIS A 706 9.44 -23.26 25.90
CA HIS A 706 10.80 -23.57 25.44
C HIS A 706 11.89 -23.10 26.41
N HIS A 707 11.62 -22.07 27.21
CA HIS A 707 12.56 -21.51 28.19
C HIS A 707 12.42 -22.07 29.61
N GLY A 708 11.46 -22.97 29.85
CA GLY A 708 11.23 -23.55 31.18
C GLY A 708 10.55 -22.60 32.17
N TYR A 709 9.61 -21.80 31.67
CA TYR A 709 8.73 -20.91 32.45
C TYR A 709 7.27 -21.43 32.36
N GLU A 710 7.04 -22.66 32.79
CA GLU A 710 5.74 -23.33 32.62
C GLU A 710 4.60 -22.63 33.35
N LEU A 711 4.86 -22.02 34.52
CA LEU A 711 3.86 -21.29 35.29
C LEU A 711 3.37 -20.06 34.52
N GLU A 712 4.27 -19.31 33.90
CA GLU A 712 3.95 -18.20 33.02
C GLU A 712 3.20 -18.66 31.76
N ALA A 713 3.54 -19.83 31.20
CA ALA A 713 2.81 -20.40 30.07
C ALA A 713 1.35 -20.75 30.43
N PHE A 714 1.12 -21.39 31.58
CA PHE A 714 -0.23 -21.70 32.08
C PHE A 714 -1.02 -20.43 32.42
N GLN A 715 -0.41 -19.45 33.10
CA GLN A 715 -1.04 -18.16 33.40
C GLN A 715 -1.43 -17.40 32.12
N LEU A 716 -0.64 -17.52 31.06
CA LEU A 716 -0.90 -16.84 29.79
C LEU A 716 -2.02 -17.53 28.98
N PHE A 717 -2.11 -18.86 29.03
CA PHE A 717 -3.26 -19.62 28.51
C PHE A 717 -4.55 -19.23 29.25
N ASP A 718 -4.52 -19.21 30.58
CA ASP A 718 -5.62 -18.74 31.43
C ASP A 718 -6.07 -17.31 31.08
N ASN A 719 -5.13 -16.42 30.79
CA ASN A 719 -5.38 -15.04 30.38
C ASN A 719 -6.06 -14.97 29.00
N MET A 720 -5.58 -15.76 28.04
CA MET A 720 -6.18 -15.89 26.70
C MET A 720 -7.66 -16.27 26.79
N VAL A 721 -7.98 -17.33 27.54
CA VAL A 721 -9.37 -17.80 27.73
C VAL A 721 -10.23 -16.75 28.46
N ARG A 722 -9.73 -16.14 29.54
CA ARG A 722 -10.45 -15.08 30.27
C ARG A 722 -10.69 -13.81 29.44
N SER A 723 -9.82 -13.55 28.47
CA SER A 723 -9.94 -12.42 27.53
C SER A 723 -10.88 -12.72 26.36
N GLY A 724 -11.53 -13.88 26.33
CA GLY A 724 -12.52 -14.25 25.31
C GLY A 724 -11.96 -14.88 24.04
N PHE A 725 -10.65 -15.16 23.97
CA PHE A 725 -10.07 -15.88 22.83
C PHE A 725 -10.26 -17.38 23.01
N THR A 726 -10.75 -18.05 21.96
CA THR A 726 -10.88 -19.51 21.92
C THR A 726 -9.52 -20.15 21.62
N PRO A 727 -8.99 -21.04 22.50
CA PRO A 727 -7.83 -21.87 22.20
C PRO A 727 -8.01 -22.65 20.90
N ASP A 728 -6.94 -22.75 20.12
CA ASP A 728 -6.90 -23.49 18.86
C ASP A 728 -5.91 -24.68 18.92
N THR A 729 -5.82 -25.40 17.80
CA THR A 729 -4.88 -26.51 17.59
C THR A 729 -3.43 -26.14 17.96
N VAL A 730 -2.98 -24.92 17.63
CA VAL A 730 -1.61 -24.46 17.90
C VAL A 730 -1.44 -24.10 19.38
N THR A 731 -2.48 -23.54 20.03
CA THR A 731 -2.51 -23.27 21.47
C THR A 731 -2.27 -24.55 22.27
N PHE A 732 -2.93 -25.66 21.90
CA PHE A 732 -2.74 -26.92 22.59
C PHE A 732 -1.36 -27.56 22.34
N ILE A 733 -0.77 -27.42 21.15
CA ILE A 733 0.63 -27.83 20.92
C ILE A 733 1.59 -27.04 21.83
N ALA A 734 1.36 -25.74 22.01
CA ALA A 734 2.17 -24.88 22.87
C ALA A 734 2.04 -25.25 24.36
N ILE A 735 0.82 -25.46 24.87
CA ILE A 735 0.60 -25.80 26.29
C ILE A 735 1.06 -27.22 26.63
N LEU A 736 0.84 -28.20 25.73
CA LEU A 736 1.35 -29.56 25.89
C LEU A 736 2.89 -29.60 25.81
N SER A 737 3.50 -28.69 25.02
CA SER A 737 4.95 -28.51 25.03
C SER A 737 5.48 -28.02 26.37
N ALA A 738 4.75 -27.16 27.09
CA ALA A 738 5.11 -26.74 28.45
C ALA A 738 5.06 -27.94 29.43
N CYS A 739 3.94 -28.68 29.43
CA CYS A 739 3.79 -29.88 30.26
C CYS A 739 4.92 -30.89 29.99
N ARG A 740 5.24 -31.14 28.71
CA ARG A 740 6.32 -32.01 28.22
C ARG A 740 7.69 -31.61 28.76
N HIS A 741 8.06 -30.32 28.69
CA HIS A 741 9.38 -29.88 29.14
C HIS A 741 9.58 -30.09 30.64
N CYS A 742 8.52 -30.00 31.44
CA CYS A 742 8.57 -30.07 32.90
C CYS A 742 8.09 -31.42 33.48
N GLY A 743 7.73 -32.39 32.62
CA GLY A 743 7.31 -33.74 33.03
C GLY A 743 5.94 -33.81 33.70
N LEU A 744 5.08 -32.81 33.51
CA LEU A 744 3.78 -32.67 34.18
C LEU A 744 2.71 -33.55 33.51
N VAL A 745 2.76 -34.87 33.76
CA VAL A 745 1.92 -35.87 33.09
C VAL A 745 0.43 -35.61 33.31
N GLU A 746 -0.01 -35.46 34.56
CA GLU A 746 -1.43 -35.27 34.90
C GLU A 746 -2.01 -33.99 34.28
N THR A 747 -1.25 -32.89 34.32
CA THR A 747 -1.62 -31.61 33.70
C THR A 747 -1.70 -31.72 32.18
N GLY A 748 -0.75 -32.41 31.55
CA GLY A 748 -0.76 -32.66 30.10
C GLY A 748 -1.94 -33.53 29.66
N GLU A 749 -2.27 -34.58 30.42
CA GLU A 749 -3.47 -35.39 30.18
C GLU A 749 -4.75 -34.56 30.33
N SER A 750 -4.83 -33.68 31.33
CA SER A 750 -5.97 -32.77 31.52
C SER A 750 -6.17 -31.83 30.33
N TYR A 751 -5.11 -31.19 29.83
CA TYR A 751 -5.20 -30.33 28.64
C TYR A 751 -5.50 -31.13 27.35
N PHE A 752 -4.93 -32.33 27.20
CA PHE A 752 -5.22 -33.18 26.05
C PHE A 752 -6.69 -33.64 26.01
N MET A 753 -7.30 -33.89 27.18
CA MET A 753 -8.72 -34.21 27.27
C MET A 753 -9.60 -32.98 27.08
N SER A 754 -9.28 -31.82 27.68
CA SER A 754 -10.10 -30.61 27.49
C SER A 754 -10.14 -30.17 26.02
N MET A 755 -9.02 -30.28 25.29
CA MET A 755 -8.96 -30.08 23.83
C MET A 755 -10.06 -30.86 23.07
N ILE A 756 -10.28 -32.13 23.44
CA ILE A 756 -11.25 -33.03 22.78
C ILE A 756 -12.67 -32.82 23.32
N GLU A 757 -12.81 -32.76 24.65
CA GLU A 757 -14.10 -32.82 25.34
C GLU A 757 -14.77 -31.45 25.49
N GLU A 758 -13.99 -30.39 25.74
CA GLU A 758 -14.48 -29.02 25.95
C GLU A 758 -14.42 -28.25 24.62
N TYR A 759 -13.24 -28.18 23.99
CA TYR A 759 -13.01 -27.36 22.79
C TYR A 759 -13.34 -28.07 21.46
N LYS A 760 -13.63 -29.38 21.49
CA LYS A 760 -13.99 -30.20 20.31
C LYS A 760 -12.94 -30.25 19.20
N ILE A 761 -11.68 -29.97 19.53
CA ILE A 761 -10.54 -30.01 18.62
C ILE A 761 -10.11 -31.47 18.42
N THR A 762 -9.95 -31.88 17.17
CA THR A 762 -9.47 -33.23 16.84
C THR A 762 -7.93 -33.28 16.98
N PRO A 763 -7.35 -34.22 17.75
CA PRO A 763 -5.90 -34.27 17.93
C PRO A 763 -5.14 -34.57 16.63
N GLU A 764 -4.18 -33.71 16.30
CA GLU A 764 -3.22 -33.94 15.21
C GLU A 764 -1.95 -34.67 15.70
N MET A 765 -1.12 -35.15 14.76
CA MET A 765 0.07 -35.98 15.05
C MET A 765 1.06 -35.30 16.01
N ASP A 766 1.18 -33.97 15.98
CA ASP A 766 2.05 -33.21 16.89
C ASP A 766 1.57 -33.21 18.35
N HIS A 767 0.25 -33.28 18.60
CA HIS A 767 -0.29 -33.44 19.96
C HIS A 767 0.06 -34.83 20.50
N TYR A 768 -0.12 -35.87 19.69
CA TYR A 768 0.28 -37.22 20.04
C TYR A 768 1.79 -37.31 20.30
N ALA A 769 2.62 -36.66 19.47
CA ALA A 769 4.06 -36.59 19.67
C ALA A 769 4.43 -35.85 20.97
N CYS A 770 3.74 -34.76 21.33
CA CYS A 770 3.97 -34.05 22.60
C CYS A 770 3.63 -34.93 23.81
N MET A 771 2.49 -35.65 23.77
CA MET A 771 2.10 -36.58 24.84
C MET A 771 3.08 -37.76 24.98
N ILE A 772 3.59 -38.28 23.86
CA ILE A 772 4.57 -39.38 23.87
C ILE A 772 5.95 -38.92 24.39
N ASP A 773 6.40 -37.71 24.06
CA ASP A 773 7.62 -37.15 24.67
C ASP A 773 7.43 -36.85 26.16
N LEU A 774 6.22 -36.43 26.58
CA LEU A 774 5.86 -36.20 27.98
C LEU A 774 5.92 -37.51 28.79
N TYR A 775 5.20 -38.56 28.37
CA TYR A 775 5.30 -39.88 29.01
C TYR A 775 6.74 -40.43 28.94
N GLY A 776 7.42 -40.21 27.82
CA GLY A 776 8.81 -40.59 27.61
C GLY A 776 9.73 -40.01 28.67
N ARG A 777 9.75 -38.68 28.81
CA ARG A 777 10.55 -37.94 29.82
C ARG A 777 10.18 -38.30 31.25
N ALA A 778 8.91 -38.62 31.51
CA ALA A 778 8.43 -39.10 32.80
C ALA A 778 8.79 -40.56 33.09
N ASN A 779 9.53 -41.24 32.20
CA ASN A 779 9.86 -42.66 32.27
C ASN A 779 8.63 -43.59 32.36
N GLN A 780 7.54 -43.23 31.69
CA GLN A 780 6.29 -44.00 31.59
C GLN A 780 6.16 -44.63 30.19
N LEU A 781 7.17 -45.38 29.76
CA LEU A 781 7.26 -45.92 28.39
C LEU A 781 6.12 -46.89 28.05
N GLU A 782 5.64 -47.66 29.02
CA GLU A 782 4.51 -48.57 28.89
C GLU A 782 3.21 -47.79 28.63
N LYS A 783 3.01 -46.66 29.32
CA LYS A 783 1.88 -45.75 29.12
C LYS A 783 1.97 -45.06 27.76
N ALA A 784 3.17 -44.65 27.34
CA ALA A 784 3.43 -44.13 26.00
C ALA A 784 3.09 -45.16 24.90
N MET A 785 3.47 -46.43 25.10
CA MET A 785 3.20 -47.53 24.17
C MET A 785 1.70 -47.88 24.12
N GLU A 786 1.00 -47.87 25.25
CA GLU A 786 -0.46 -48.04 25.29
C GLU A 786 -1.18 -46.87 24.58
N PHE A 787 -0.72 -45.64 24.81
CA PHE A 787 -1.25 -44.45 24.15
C PHE A 787 -1.02 -44.49 22.63
N MET A 788 0.16 -44.92 22.16
CA MET A 788 0.44 -45.15 20.74
C MET A 788 -0.50 -46.18 20.10
N ARG A 789 -0.91 -47.23 20.83
CA ARG A 789 -1.88 -48.23 20.34
C ARG A 789 -3.30 -47.68 20.17
N LYS A 790 -3.61 -46.53 20.78
CA LYS A 790 -4.94 -45.85 20.70
C LYS A 790 -5.02 -44.79 19.59
N ILE A 791 -3.94 -44.53 18.85
CA ILE A 791 -3.90 -43.53 17.78
C ILE A 791 -4.73 -44.04 16.57
N PRO A 792 -5.74 -43.29 16.09
CA PRO A 792 -6.71 -43.78 15.09
C PRO A 792 -6.22 -43.79 13.62
N ARG A 793 -4.91 -43.59 13.37
CA ARG A 793 -4.29 -43.53 12.02
C ARG A 793 -2.93 -44.23 12.02
N GLU A 794 -2.36 -44.47 10.83
CA GLU A 794 -0.97 -44.91 10.72
C GLU A 794 -0.02 -43.94 11.43
N LEU A 795 0.94 -44.49 12.16
CA LEU A 795 1.90 -43.73 12.95
C LEU A 795 2.88 -42.97 12.05
N ASP A 796 2.97 -41.65 12.23
CA ASP A 796 3.92 -40.81 11.51
C ASP A 796 5.37 -40.97 12.03
N VAL A 797 6.35 -40.63 11.17
CA VAL A 797 7.78 -40.53 11.48
C VAL A 797 8.03 -39.79 12.78
N VAL A 798 7.36 -38.66 13.04
CA VAL A 798 7.64 -37.79 14.19
C VAL A 798 7.28 -38.48 15.50
N VAL A 799 6.06 -39.00 15.59
CA VAL A 799 5.53 -39.77 16.73
C VAL A 799 6.45 -40.94 17.08
N VAL A 800 6.82 -41.71 16.05
CA VAL A 800 7.78 -42.81 16.09
C VAL A 800 9.16 -42.39 16.60
N ARG A 801 9.71 -41.30 16.05
CA ARG A 801 11.05 -40.79 16.34
C ARG A 801 11.17 -40.33 17.79
N THR A 802 10.12 -39.73 18.31
CA THR A 802 10.00 -39.29 19.70
C THR A 802 10.00 -40.49 20.66
N PHE A 803 9.17 -41.51 20.39
CA PHE A 803 9.12 -42.73 21.21
C PHE A 803 10.47 -43.45 21.26
N LEU A 804 11.13 -43.65 20.10
CA LEU A 804 12.47 -44.24 20.04
C LEU A 804 13.51 -43.43 20.83
N ASN A 805 13.41 -42.09 20.82
CA ASN A 805 14.31 -41.24 21.60
C ASN A 805 14.08 -41.41 23.11
N ALA A 806 12.82 -41.59 23.55
CA ALA A 806 12.50 -41.90 24.94
C ALA A 806 13.02 -43.29 25.37
N CYS A 807 12.82 -44.33 24.55
CA CYS A 807 13.39 -45.65 24.83
C CYS A 807 14.93 -45.62 24.94
N LYS A 808 15.59 -44.81 24.09
CA LYS A 808 17.04 -44.57 24.17
C LYS A 808 17.44 -43.85 25.47
N LEU A 809 16.70 -42.80 25.86
CA LEU A 809 16.98 -41.99 27.05
C LEU A 809 16.96 -42.85 28.33
N HIS A 810 16.01 -43.79 28.40
CA HIS A 810 15.80 -44.66 29.56
C HIS A 810 16.40 -46.08 29.40
N ARG A 811 17.15 -46.33 28.32
CA ARG A 811 17.82 -47.62 28.01
C ARG A 811 16.89 -48.85 28.01
N ASN A 812 15.63 -48.67 27.65
CA ASN A 812 14.67 -49.78 27.60
C ASN A 812 14.66 -50.42 26.20
N LEU A 813 15.57 -51.39 26.02
CA LEU A 813 15.75 -52.11 24.76
C LEU A 813 14.58 -53.05 24.42
N GLU A 814 13.88 -53.57 25.42
CA GLU A 814 12.80 -54.55 25.25
C GLU A 814 11.58 -53.92 24.56
N ILE A 815 11.17 -52.74 25.02
CA ILE A 815 10.08 -51.95 24.40
C ILE A 815 10.48 -51.46 22.99
N ALA A 816 11.76 -51.11 22.78
CA ALA A 816 12.26 -50.74 21.46
C ALA A 816 12.19 -51.92 20.46
N ARG A 817 12.50 -53.15 20.91
CA ARG A 817 12.35 -54.39 20.12
C ARG A 817 10.88 -54.70 19.78
N GLU A 818 9.96 -54.62 20.75
CA GLU A 818 8.50 -54.84 20.49
C GLU A 818 7.95 -53.86 19.43
N SER A 819 8.57 -52.68 19.35
CA SER A 819 8.18 -51.63 18.42
C SER A 819 8.81 -51.78 17.03
N GLU A 820 9.99 -52.39 16.92
CA GLU A 820 10.78 -52.44 15.66
C GLU A 820 9.95 -52.94 14.47
N GLU A 821 9.22 -54.05 14.61
CA GLU A 821 8.54 -54.63 13.45
C GLU A 821 7.44 -53.69 12.91
N LYS A 822 6.73 -52.99 13.80
CA LYS A 822 5.74 -51.97 13.43
C LYS A 822 6.44 -50.77 12.78
N LEU A 823 7.56 -50.32 13.34
CA LEU A 823 8.38 -49.22 12.84
C LEU A 823 8.92 -49.44 11.42
N LEU A 824 9.29 -50.68 11.09
CA LEU A 824 9.80 -51.09 9.78
C LEU A 824 8.70 -51.45 8.77
N ARG A 825 7.43 -51.51 9.19
CA ARG A 825 6.26 -51.72 8.32
C ARG A 825 5.60 -50.42 7.86
N ILE A 826 5.77 -49.31 8.59
CA ILE A 826 5.28 -47.99 8.19
C ILE A 826 6.03 -47.52 6.94
N GLY A 827 5.31 -47.10 5.89
CA GLY A 827 5.90 -46.64 4.63
C GLY A 827 6.77 -45.38 4.74
N GLY A 828 7.56 -45.13 3.69
CA GLY A 828 8.34 -43.90 3.47
C GLY A 828 9.87 -44.02 3.67
N ASP A 829 10.63 -43.29 2.85
CA ASP A 829 12.11 -43.31 2.75
C ASP A 829 12.85 -42.64 3.93
N SER A 830 12.31 -42.75 5.14
CA SER A 830 12.86 -42.07 6.31
C SER A 830 14.13 -42.75 6.86
N VAL A 831 15.28 -42.37 6.29
CA VAL A 831 16.66 -42.59 6.78
C VAL A 831 16.74 -42.60 8.31
N THR A 832 16.10 -41.61 8.94
CA THR A 832 16.14 -41.33 10.37
C THR A 832 15.68 -42.49 11.25
N ARG A 833 14.66 -43.26 10.82
CA ARG A 833 14.11 -44.40 11.60
C ARG A 833 15.16 -45.50 11.77
N TYR A 834 15.83 -45.89 10.68
CA TYR A 834 16.92 -46.87 10.68
C TYR A 834 18.11 -46.40 11.50
N VAL A 835 18.48 -45.12 11.38
CA VAL A 835 19.60 -44.53 12.13
C VAL A 835 19.31 -44.51 13.64
N GLN A 836 18.09 -44.20 14.07
CA GLN A 836 17.74 -44.24 15.50
C GLN A 836 17.72 -45.67 16.07
N LEU A 837 17.09 -46.63 15.39
CA LEU A 837 17.12 -48.05 15.80
C LEU A 837 18.56 -48.57 15.89
N ALA A 838 19.39 -48.30 14.88
CA ALA A 838 20.80 -48.67 14.89
C ALA A 838 21.59 -47.99 16.05
N ASN A 839 21.25 -46.75 16.40
CA ASN A 839 21.88 -46.04 17.52
C ASN A 839 21.44 -46.57 18.90
N ILE A 840 20.22 -47.10 19.03
CA ILE A 840 19.72 -47.75 20.27
C ILE A 840 20.43 -49.09 20.46
N TYR A 841 20.50 -49.92 19.42
CA TYR A 841 21.28 -51.17 19.48
C TYR A 841 22.76 -50.90 19.76
N ALA A 842 23.34 -49.85 19.17
CA ALA A 842 24.73 -49.46 19.46
C ALA A 842 24.94 -48.97 20.91
N SER A 843 23.98 -48.26 21.53
CA SER A 843 24.16 -47.78 22.91
C SER A 843 24.10 -48.88 23.96
N GLU A 844 23.42 -50.00 23.66
CA GLU A 844 23.37 -51.19 24.52
C GLU A 844 24.38 -52.29 24.11
N GLY A 845 25.26 -52.02 23.14
CA GLY A 845 26.32 -52.95 22.70
C GLY A 845 25.88 -54.09 21.77
N GLU A 846 24.65 -54.04 21.25
CA GLU A 846 24.04 -55.03 20.36
C GLU A 846 24.48 -54.83 18.89
N TRP A 847 25.79 -55.01 18.65
CA TRP A 847 26.43 -54.70 17.36
C TRP A 847 25.89 -55.52 16.17
N GLU A 848 25.42 -56.75 16.41
CA GLU A 848 24.86 -57.61 15.38
C GLU A 848 23.51 -57.07 14.87
N GLU A 849 22.63 -56.68 15.79
CA GLU A 849 21.33 -56.08 15.48
C GLU A 849 21.47 -54.69 14.84
N MET A 850 22.41 -53.88 15.33
CA MET A 850 22.83 -52.64 14.66
C MET A 850 23.26 -52.89 13.20
N GLY A 851 24.05 -53.94 12.98
CA GLY A 851 24.47 -54.40 11.65
C GLY A 851 23.30 -54.83 10.77
N ARG A 852 22.33 -55.58 11.33
CA ARG A 852 21.09 -55.99 10.66
C ARG A 852 20.26 -54.79 10.20
N ILE A 853 20.03 -53.81 11.09
CA ILE A 853 19.29 -52.58 10.76
C ILE A 853 20.02 -51.77 9.68
N ARG A 854 21.34 -51.58 9.77
CA ARG A 854 22.12 -50.88 8.72
C ARG A 854 22.18 -51.65 7.40
N LYS A 855 22.12 -52.98 7.41
CA LYS A 855 22.01 -53.80 6.18
C LYS A 855 20.64 -53.62 5.52
N LYS A 856 19.56 -53.62 6.31
CA LYS A 856 18.18 -53.40 5.85
C LYS A 856 17.94 -51.97 5.34
N MET A 857 18.62 -50.98 5.93
CA MET A 857 18.67 -49.60 5.43
C MET A 857 19.28 -49.53 4.02
N ARG A 858 20.46 -50.16 3.82
CA ARG A 858 21.14 -50.19 2.52
C ARG A 858 20.38 -50.99 1.44
N SER A 859 19.68 -52.07 1.80
CA SER A 859 18.91 -52.86 0.83
C SER A 859 17.68 -52.12 0.29
N ASN A 860 17.25 -51.05 0.98
CA ASN A 860 16.13 -50.22 0.56
C ASN A 860 16.60 -48.93 -0.15
N GLU A 861 17.87 -48.87 -0.59
CA GLU A 861 18.51 -47.71 -1.24
C GLU A 861 18.59 -46.42 -0.38
N VAL A 862 18.20 -46.51 0.90
CA VAL A 862 18.20 -45.39 1.84
C VAL A 862 19.62 -45.14 2.38
N SER A 863 20.18 -43.95 2.13
CA SER A 863 21.53 -43.56 2.58
C SER A 863 21.51 -42.36 3.53
N LYS A 864 22.48 -42.32 4.47
CA LYS A 864 22.61 -41.20 5.42
C LYS A 864 23.50 -40.11 4.81
N VAL A 865 22.94 -38.92 4.59
CA VAL A 865 23.72 -37.70 4.37
C VAL A 865 24.52 -37.39 5.64
N ALA A 866 25.81 -37.10 5.50
CA ALA A 866 26.65 -36.73 6.62
C ALA A 866 26.16 -35.41 7.23
N GLY A 867 25.98 -35.38 8.55
CA GLY A 867 25.66 -34.12 9.25
C GLY A 867 26.86 -33.20 9.20
N CYS A 868 26.64 -31.95 8.79
CA CYS A 868 27.61 -30.88 8.87
C CYS A 868 27.37 -30.00 10.10
N SER A 869 28.45 -29.41 10.61
CA SER A 869 28.44 -28.27 11.54
C SER A 869 29.19 -27.13 10.86
N TRP A 870 28.81 -25.88 11.11
CA TRP A 870 29.49 -24.74 10.51
C TRP A 870 29.77 -23.65 11.52
N VAL A 871 30.78 -22.82 11.22
CA VAL A 871 31.16 -21.67 12.03
C VAL A 871 31.46 -20.46 11.15
N HIS A 872 31.05 -19.28 11.59
CA HIS A 872 31.40 -18.02 10.95
C HIS A 872 32.76 -17.53 11.47
N VAL A 873 33.68 -17.25 10.57
CA VAL A 873 34.95 -16.56 10.87
C VAL A 873 35.04 -15.33 9.98
N GLY A 874 34.82 -14.15 10.57
CA GLY A 874 34.67 -12.91 9.82
C GLY A 874 33.46 -12.96 8.88
N SER A 875 33.68 -12.75 7.59
CA SER A 875 32.65 -12.82 6.54
C SER A 875 32.36 -14.23 6.02
N ASN A 876 33.16 -15.24 6.42
CA ASN A 876 33.19 -16.53 5.74
C ASN A 876 32.56 -17.64 6.61
N VAL A 877 31.82 -18.55 5.96
CA VAL A 877 31.27 -19.75 6.58
C VAL A 877 32.20 -20.92 6.33
N HIS A 878 32.67 -21.56 7.39
CA HIS A 878 33.42 -22.81 7.32
C HIS A 878 32.52 -23.96 7.76
N SER A 879 32.28 -24.92 6.86
CA SER A 879 31.46 -26.11 7.12
C SER A 879 32.36 -27.34 7.28
N PHE A 880 32.00 -28.23 8.21
CA PHE A 880 32.74 -29.42 8.60
C PHE A 880 31.77 -30.59 8.71
N THR A 881 32.08 -31.71 8.08
CA THR A 881 31.36 -32.98 8.33
C THR A 881 32.04 -33.83 9.40
N SER A 882 31.34 -34.83 9.94
CA SER A 882 31.91 -35.74 10.95
C SER A 882 33.05 -36.59 10.36
N GLY A 883 34.30 -36.24 10.67
CA GLY A 883 35.51 -36.89 10.13
C GLY A 883 36.09 -36.19 8.89
N ASP A 884 35.70 -34.94 8.66
CA ASP A 884 36.14 -34.11 7.53
C ASP A 884 37.60 -33.64 7.70
N THR A 885 38.43 -33.87 6.69
CA THR A 885 39.84 -33.46 6.67
C THR A 885 40.16 -32.50 5.52
N TYR A 886 39.16 -32.00 4.79
CA TYR A 886 39.35 -31.17 3.60
C TYR A 886 39.61 -29.68 3.89
N HIS A 887 39.43 -29.23 5.14
CA HIS A 887 39.74 -27.85 5.52
C HIS A 887 41.25 -27.59 5.51
N SER A 888 41.68 -26.43 5.02
CA SER A 888 43.11 -26.10 4.87
C SER A 888 43.90 -26.08 6.19
N GLU A 889 43.21 -25.96 7.33
CA GLU A 889 43.78 -26.00 8.68
C GLU A 889 43.29 -27.22 9.48
N ALA A 890 42.73 -28.26 8.82
CA ALA A 890 42.18 -29.45 9.49
C ALA A 890 43.20 -30.12 10.40
N GLU A 891 44.45 -30.28 9.95
CA GLU A 891 45.54 -30.92 10.72
C GLU A 891 45.86 -30.13 12.01
N ALA A 892 45.86 -28.79 11.94
CA ALA A 892 46.02 -27.93 13.12
C ALA A 892 44.80 -28.00 14.06
N THR A 893 43.60 -28.04 13.49
CA THR A 893 42.33 -28.14 14.24
C THR A 893 42.25 -29.46 15.00
N TYR A 894 42.53 -30.59 14.35
CA TYR A 894 42.58 -31.90 15.00
C TYR A 894 43.74 -31.99 16.00
N GLY A 895 44.92 -31.43 15.71
CA GLY A 895 46.02 -31.38 16.68
C GLY A 895 45.68 -30.61 17.96
N ILE A 896 44.93 -29.51 17.86
CA ILE A 896 44.40 -28.78 19.03
C ILE A 896 43.30 -29.60 19.73
N LEU A 897 42.44 -30.28 18.98
CA LEU A 897 41.38 -31.12 19.55
C LEU A 897 41.97 -32.31 20.33
N ASP A 898 43.00 -32.96 19.81
CA ASP A 898 43.71 -34.05 20.49
C ASP A 898 44.43 -33.57 21.76
N LEU A 899 45.02 -32.37 21.73
CA LEU A 899 45.58 -31.72 22.93
C LEU A 899 44.50 -31.44 23.98
N LEU A 900 43.34 -30.93 23.57
CA LEU A 900 42.20 -30.68 24.47
C LEU A 900 41.62 -31.99 25.03
N ILE A 901 41.53 -33.05 24.22
CA ILE A 901 41.07 -34.37 24.64
C ILE A 901 42.07 -34.99 25.63
N ALA A 902 43.38 -34.86 25.40
CA ALA A 902 44.40 -35.30 26.35
C ALA A 902 44.29 -34.56 27.69
N GLU A 903 44.08 -33.24 27.66
CA GLU A 903 43.91 -32.41 28.88
C GLU A 903 42.59 -32.72 29.61
N MET A 904 41.53 -33.06 28.88
CA MET A 904 40.25 -33.49 29.46
C MET A 904 40.31 -34.90 30.06
N ASN A 905 41.07 -35.81 29.44
CA ASN A 905 41.27 -37.18 29.93
C ASN A 905 42.26 -37.25 31.12
N ASN A 906 43.14 -36.26 31.30
CA ASN A 906 44.03 -36.12 32.47
C ASN A 906 43.32 -35.78 33.80
N LYS A 907 41.99 -35.92 33.89
CA LYS A 907 41.17 -35.56 35.07
C LYS A 907 40.66 -36.76 35.89
N GLU A 908 41.49 -37.81 36.06
CA GLU A 908 41.13 -38.91 36.99
C GLU A 908 41.27 -38.54 38.49
N GLU A 909 41.92 -37.43 38.85
CA GLU A 909 42.06 -36.97 40.26
C GLU A 909 40.93 -36.04 40.77
N MET A 910 39.70 -36.14 40.26
CA MET A 910 38.58 -35.32 40.78
C MET A 910 37.27 -36.08 41.03
N GLN A 911 37.38 -37.31 41.55
CA GLN A 911 36.27 -37.95 42.27
C GLN A 911 36.31 -37.60 43.77
N LEU A 912 35.39 -36.74 44.22
CA LEU A 912 34.64 -36.82 45.49
C LEU A 912 34.01 -35.46 45.87
N CYS A 913 32.74 -35.26 45.51
CA CYS A 913 31.79 -34.55 46.38
C CYS A 913 30.34 -34.96 46.04
N PRO A 914 29.39 -34.91 47.00
CA PRO A 914 28.14 -35.67 46.92
C PRO A 914 26.95 -34.84 46.44
N ARG A 915 25.82 -35.53 46.27
CA ARG A 915 24.47 -35.00 46.03
C ARG A 915 24.18 -33.70 46.80
N PHE A 916 23.70 -32.67 46.11
CA PHE A 916 23.04 -31.52 46.73
C PHE A 916 21.70 -31.95 47.36
N PRO A 917 21.44 -31.62 48.63
CA PRO A 917 20.09 -31.49 49.17
C PRO A 917 19.55 -30.09 48.89
N SER A 918 18.22 -29.98 48.82
CA SER A 918 17.46 -28.74 48.69
C SER A 918 17.45 -27.88 49.96
N ASN A 919 17.05 -26.61 49.80
CA ASN A 919 16.76 -25.57 50.80
C ASN A 919 17.95 -24.83 51.44
N VAL A 920 18.26 -23.62 50.95
CA VAL A 920 18.54 -22.42 51.79
C VAL A 920 18.00 -21.15 51.10
N ASP A 921 17.39 -20.27 51.89
CA ASP A 921 16.81 -18.95 51.57
C ASP A 921 17.87 -17.89 51.13
N PRO A 922 17.65 -17.11 50.04
CA PRO A 922 18.61 -16.12 49.55
C PRO A 922 18.53 -14.77 50.29
N ARG A 923 18.95 -14.72 51.56
CA ARG A 923 19.23 -13.46 52.30
C ARG A 923 20.26 -13.67 53.41
N VAL A 924 21.46 -13.08 53.27
CA VAL A 924 22.23 -12.34 54.31
C VAL A 924 23.67 -12.06 53.84
N LYS A 925 23.97 -10.76 53.70
CA LYS A 925 25.26 -10.06 53.89
C LYS A 925 26.57 -10.78 53.50
N TYR A 926 27.19 -10.28 52.41
CA TYR A 926 28.64 -10.06 52.40
C TYR A 926 28.93 -8.55 52.40
N ALA A 927 29.30 -8.04 53.57
CA ALA A 927 30.01 -6.78 53.73
C ALA A 927 31.23 -7.04 54.61
N GLU A 928 32.36 -6.44 54.24
CA GLU A 928 33.58 -6.33 55.04
C GLU A 928 34.27 -7.62 55.51
N ARG A 929 35.29 -8.02 54.74
CA ARG A 929 36.63 -8.25 55.33
C ARG A 929 37.72 -7.91 54.34
N GLY A 930 38.28 -6.71 54.49
CA GLY A 930 39.42 -6.27 53.69
C GLY A 930 40.64 -7.15 53.96
N ASN A 931 41.17 -7.76 52.91
CA ASN A 931 42.52 -8.31 52.90
C ASN A 931 43.20 -7.92 51.58
N ARG A 932 44.46 -7.50 51.66
CA ARG A 932 45.19 -6.85 50.56
C ARG A 932 45.51 -7.82 49.42
N PHE A 933 44.61 -8.00 48.46
CA PHE A 933 44.94 -8.59 47.17
C PHE A 933 45.65 -7.57 46.26
N GLN A 934 46.93 -7.32 46.59
CA GLN A 934 47.90 -6.87 45.59
C GLN A 934 47.89 -7.87 44.44
N ILE A 935 47.93 -7.38 43.20
CA ILE A 935 48.19 -8.24 42.04
C ILE A 935 49.55 -8.91 42.30
N PRO A 936 49.65 -10.25 42.29
CA PRO A 936 50.90 -10.92 42.60
C PRO A 936 52.04 -10.38 41.74
N TYR A 937 53.18 -10.05 42.36
CA TYR A 937 54.38 -9.60 41.65
C TYR A 937 54.85 -10.65 40.61
N SER A 938 54.43 -11.91 40.78
CA SER A 938 54.56 -13.00 39.82
C SER A 938 53.78 -12.78 38.51
N CYS A 939 52.59 -12.18 38.50
CA CYS A 939 51.86 -11.89 37.26
C CYS A 939 52.57 -10.83 36.40
N TYR A 940 53.11 -9.79 37.04
CA TYR A 940 53.92 -8.78 36.35
C TYR A 940 55.27 -9.35 35.89
N ARG A 941 55.90 -10.23 36.69
CA ARG A 941 57.07 -11.01 36.28
C ARG A 941 56.78 -11.95 35.10
N PHE A 942 55.62 -12.60 35.07
CA PHE A 942 55.23 -13.53 34.01
C PHE A 942 55.02 -12.79 32.69
N LEU A 943 54.26 -11.69 32.69
CA LEU A 943 54.10 -10.83 31.52
C LEU A 943 55.44 -10.23 31.05
N MET A 944 56.33 -9.85 31.97
CA MET A 944 57.69 -9.42 31.64
C MET A 944 58.56 -10.55 31.05
N GLN A 945 58.47 -11.78 31.57
CA GLN A 945 59.23 -12.93 31.04
C GLN A 945 58.72 -13.36 29.65
N VAL A 946 57.40 -13.34 29.43
CA VAL A 946 56.78 -13.58 28.12
C VAL A 946 57.16 -12.45 27.15
N GLY A 947 57.07 -11.19 27.58
CA GLY A 947 57.47 -10.02 26.80
C GLY A 947 58.96 -10.04 26.42
N LEU A 948 59.84 -10.44 27.34
CA LEU A 948 61.28 -10.55 27.08
C LEU A 948 61.60 -11.72 26.12
N ARG A 949 60.87 -12.84 26.21
CA ARG A 949 60.98 -13.94 25.22
C ARG A 949 60.47 -13.54 23.83
N LEU A 950 59.39 -12.75 23.76
CA LEU A 950 58.91 -12.17 22.50
C LEU A 950 59.91 -11.17 21.89
N LEU A 951 60.56 -10.36 22.73
CA LEU A 951 61.61 -9.40 22.33
C LEU A 951 62.88 -10.06 21.75
N LEU A 952 63.09 -11.35 22.02
CA LEU A 952 64.26 -12.14 21.57
C LEU A 952 63.92 -13.11 20.41
N CYS A 953 62.71 -13.06 19.87
CA CYS A 953 62.23 -13.98 18.83
C CYS A 953 62.63 -13.49 17.41
N PRO A 954 63.02 -14.38 16.46
CA PRO A 954 63.44 -13.96 15.11
C PRO A 954 62.34 -13.25 14.30
N LEU A 955 62.74 -12.54 13.24
CA LEU A 955 61.95 -11.55 12.48
C LEU A 955 60.57 -12.00 11.92
N GLY A 956 60.24 -13.30 11.94
CA GLY A 956 58.93 -13.81 11.52
C GLY A 956 57.78 -13.57 12.51
N SER A 957 58.06 -13.11 13.73
CA SER A 957 57.10 -13.03 14.85
C SER A 957 56.10 -11.85 14.82
N ASN A 958 56.13 -11.00 13.78
CA ASN A 958 55.44 -9.70 13.77
C ASN A 958 53.94 -9.76 14.11
N ILE A 959 53.20 -10.79 13.72
CA ILE A 959 51.78 -10.96 14.04
C ILE A 959 51.58 -11.14 15.57
N VAL A 960 52.38 -12.00 16.19
CA VAL A 960 52.30 -12.28 17.63
C VAL A 960 52.65 -11.04 18.46
N VAL A 961 53.71 -10.32 18.08
CA VAL A 961 54.13 -9.09 18.76
C VAL A 961 53.13 -7.95 18.55
N ARG A 962 52.49 -7.86 17.38
CA ARG A 962 51.40 -6.90 17.11
C ARG A 962 50.18 -7.16 18.00
N THR A 963 49.74 -8.41 18.11
CA THR A 963 48.62 -8.77 19.01
C THR A 963 48.98 -8.52 20.48
N ALA A 964 50.21 -8.83 20.90
CA ALA A 964 50.71 -8.52 22.23
C ALA A 964 50.73 -7.00 22.54
N CYS A 965 51.05 -6.15 21.55
CA CYS A 965 50.94 -4.69 21.70
C CYS A 965 49.51 -4.24 21.98
N CYS A 966 48.48 -4.84 21.38
CA CYS A 966 47.08 -4.51 21.66
C CYS A 966 46.66 -4.94 23.07
N SER A 967 47.00 -6.16 23.48
CA SER A 967 46.66 -6.69 24.80
C SER A 967 47.35 -5.91 25.94
N VAL A 968 48.63 -5.58 25.79
CA VAL A 968 49.36 -4.76 26.78
C VAL A 968 48.96 -3.29 26.68
N GLY A 969 48.82 -2.73 25.49
CA GLY A 969 48.52 -1.30 25.28
C GLY A 969 47.11 -0.88 25.69
N VAL A 970 46.12 -1.78 25.57
CA VAL A 970 44.70 -1.47 25.79
C VAL A 970 44.07 -2.33 26.88
N VAL A 971 44.07 -3.67 26.73
CA VAL A 971 43.26 -4.56 27.60
C VAL A 971 43.70 -4.51 29.06
N LEU A 972 45.01 -4.61 29.33
CA LEU A 972 45.55 -4.54 30.69
C LEU A 972 45.32 -3.16 31.35
N PRO A 973 45.57 -2.02 30.69
CA PRO A 973 45.17 -0.70 31.19
C PRO A 973 43.67 -0.50 31.39
N VAL A 974 42.79 -1.03 30.54
CA VAL A 974 41.33 -0.94 30.73
C VAL A 974 40.92 -1.64 32.03
N TYR A 975 41.37 -2.89 32.23
CA TYR A 975 41.09 -3.63 33.46
C TYR A 975 41.70 -2.94 34.70
N SER A 976 42.90 -2.35 34.57
CA SER A 976 43.55 -1.64 35.67
C SER A 976 42.86 -0.30 35.99
N THR A 977 42.31 0.38 34.98
CA THR A 977 41.51 1.61 35.14
C THR A 977 40.19 1.28 35.82
N PHE A 978 39.48 0.24 35.36
CA PHE A 978 38.28 -0.29 36.00
C PHE A 978 38.55 -0.59 37.49
N LYS A 979 39.63 -1.34 37.80
CA LYS A 979 39.98 -1.64 39.19
C LYS A 979 40.29 -0.39 40.02
N ALA A 980 40.93 0.63 39.44
CA ALA A 980 41.19 1.89 40.15
C ALA A 980 39.92 2.73 40.40
N ILE A 981 38.93 2.64 39.52
CA ILE A 981 37.59 3.23 39.70
C ILE A 981 36.87 2.49 40.83
N GLU A 982 36.75 1.17 40.76
CA GLU A 982 36.08 0.32 41.77
C GLU A 982 36.74 0.41 43.16
N THR A 983 38.07 0.52 43.26
CA THR A 983 38.74 0.74 44.57
C THR A 983 38.79 2.21 44.99
N ASN A 984 38.20 3.11 44.21
CA ASN A 984 38.15 4.56 44.38
C ASN A 984 39.51 5.23 44.76
N ASN A 985 40.62 4.69 44.27
CA ASN A 985 41.96 5.18 44.61
C ASN A 985 42.36 6.32 43.65
N GLN A 986 42.25 7.56 44.11
CA GLN A 986 42.52 8.75 43.28
C GLN A 986 43.93 8.78 42.67
N ASP A 987 44.95 8.28 43.37
CA ASP A 987 46.33 8.23 42.84
C ASP A 987 46.46 7.25 41.66
N ASP A 988 45.82 6.07 41.76
CA ASP A 988 45.80 5.10 40.66
C ASP A 988 44.91 5.57 39.50
N GLN A 989 43.76 6.20 39.79
CA GLN A 989 42.90 6.82 38.77
C GLN A 989 43.67 7.90 38.00
N GLN A 990 44.34 8.82 38.70
CA GLN A 990 45.16 9.87 38.07
C GLN A 990 46.30 9.26 37.24
N LYS A 991 46.95 8.20 37.73
CA LYS A 991 48.01 7.49 37.00
C LYS A 991 47.50 6.89 35.68
N TRP A 992 46.32 6.24 35.69
CA TRP A 992 45.75 5.66 34.46
C TRP A 992 45.17 6.71 33.51
N LEU A 993 44.61 7.82 34.01
CA LEU A 993 44.25 8.99 33.20
C LEU A 993 45.45 9.58 32.45
N LEU A 994 46.59 9.72 33.13
CA LEU A 994 47.85 10.16 32.52
C LEU A 994 48.38 9.15 31.50
N TYR A 995 48.21 7.84 31.75
CA TYR A 995 48.51 6.80 30.77
C TYR A 995 47.66 6.95 29.51
N TRP A 996 46.33 7.10 29.63
CA TRP A 996 45.44 7.23 28.47
C TRP A 996 45.71 8.50 27.65
N ALA A 997 46.02 9.62 28.28
CA ALA A 997 46.41 10.85 27.58
C ALA A 997 47.73 10.68 26.79
N ALA A 998 48.74 10.03 27.38
CA ALA A 998 50.01 9.74 26.73
C ALA A 998 49.87 8.70 25.60
N TYR A 999 49.13 7.61 25.85
CA TYR A 999 48.85 6.55 24.89
C TYR A 999 48.04 7.06 23.70
N GLY A 1000 46.94 7.79 23.93
CA GLY A 1000 46.10 8.33 22.87
C GLY A 1000 46.86 9.29 21.95
N THR A 1001 47.71 10.16 22.51
CA THR A 1001 48.58 11.05 21.71
C THR A 1001 49.57 10.24 20.87
N PHE A 1002 50.20 9.22 21.46
CA PHE A 1002 51.10 8.33 20.73
C PHE A 1002 50.37 7.60 19.59
N SER A 1003 49.17 7.07 19.84
CA SER A 1003 48.35 6.38 18.82
C SER A 1003 47.96 7.29 17.65
N VAL A 1004 47.72 8.58 17.87
CA VAL A 1004 47.45 9.54 16.78
C VAL A 1004 48.71 9.80 15.94
N ALA A 1005 49.87 9.98 16.58
CA ALA A 1005 51.15 10.10 15.86
C ALA A 1005 51.52 8.79 15.13
N GLU A 1006 51.14 7.66 15.72
CA GLU A 1006 51.39 6.31 15.21
C GLU A 1006 50.63 6.04 13.90
N ILE A 1007 49.43 6.56 13.68
CA ILE A 1007 48.70 6.41 12.39
C ILE A 1007 49.57 6.87 11.20
N PHE A 1008 50.42 7.87 11.39
CA PHE A 1008 51.37 8.34 10.39
C PHE A 1008 52.68 7.52 10.39
N ALA A 1009 53.20 7.14 11.57
CA ALA A 1009 54.40 6.31 11.67
C ALA A 1009 54.22 4.89 11.10
N ASP A 1010 53.07 4.25 11.32
CA ASP A 1010 52.69 2.95 10.78
C ASP A 1010 52.63 2.95 9.24
N ARG A 1011 52.46 4.09 8.57
CA ARG A 1011 52.53 4.15 7.09
C ARG A 1011 53.95 4.31 6.54
N ILE A 1012 54.88 4.81 7.34
CA ILE A 1012 56.23 5.20 6.89
C ILE A 1012 57.30 4.22 7.40
N ILE A 1013 57.11 3.62 8.58
CA ILE A 1013 58.17 2.92 9.34
C ILE A 1013 57.80 1.45 9.63
N TYR A 1014 56.58 0.97 9.32
CA TYR A 1014 56.17 -0.42 9.62
C TYR A 1014 57.06 -1.52 9.00
N TRP A 1015 57.72 -1.22 7.88
CA TRP A 1015 58.65 -2.12 7.21
C TRP A 1015 60.02 -2.21 7.91
N PHE A 1016 60.30 -1.32 8.87
CA PHE A 1016 61.54 -1.32 9.62
C PHE A 1016 61.61 -2.53 10.58
N PRO A 1017 62.64 -3.38 10.49
CA PRO A 1017 62.80 -4.52 11.40
C PRO A 1017 62.78 -4.08 12.87
N LEU A 1018 62.11 -4.86 13.72
CA LEU A 1018 61.93 -4.60 15.16
C LEU A 1018 61.02 -3.41 15.53
N TYR A 1019 60.34 -2.74 14.58
CA TYR A 1019 59.42 -1.64 14.89
C TYR A 1019 58.37 -2.01 15.96
N HIS A 1020 57.63 -3.11 15.79
CA HIS A 1020 56.65 -3.57 16.78
C HIS A 1020 57.29 -4.01 18.12
N HIS A 1021 58.58 -4.37 18.12
CA HIS A 1021 59.30 -4.74 19.34
C HIS A 1021 59.68 -3.49 20.15
N MET A 1022 60.11 -2.41 19.47
CA MET A 1022 60.31 -1.09 20.07
C MET A 1022 58.99 -0.49 20.58
N LYS A 1023 57.90 -0.62 19.81
CA LYS A 1023 56.54 -0.25 20.24
C LYS A 1023 56.15 -0.99 21.52
N PHE A 1024 56.30 -2.32 21.56
CA PHE A 1024 55.98 -3.11 22.75
C PHE A 1024 56.78 -2.65 23.98
N ALA A 1025 58.09 -2.45 23.83
CA ALA A 1025 58.95 -1.94 24.90
C ALA A 1025 58.52 -0.54 25.40
N PHE A 1026 58.13 0.35 24.50
CA PHE A 1026 57.62 1.69 24.83
C PHE A 1026 56.29 1.63 25.59
N LEU A 1027 55.33 0.78 25.16
CA LEU A 1027 54.05 0.59 25.85
C LEU A 1027 54.24 0.03 27.27
N VAL A 1028 55.17 -0.91 27.45
CA VAL A 1028 55.56 -1.42 28.77
C VAL A 1028 56.20 -0.33 29.63
N TRP A 1029 57.08 0.52 29.05
CA TRP A 1029 57.71 1.64 29.76
C TRP A 1029 56.70 2.70 30.23
N LEU A 1030 55.66 3.01 29.44
CA LEU A 1030 54.60 3.93 29.84
C LEU A 1030 53.86 3.47 31.12
N GLN A 1031 53.71 2.16 31.30
CA GLN A 1031 52.98 1.53 32.41
C GLN A 1031 53.85 1.26 33.64
N LEU A 1032 55.18 1.32 33.50
CA LEU A 1032 56.12 0.86 34.51
C LEU A 1032 56.10 1.76 35.76
N PRO A 1033 55.76 1.25 36.96
CA PRO A 1033 55.62 2.08 38.16
C PRO A 1033 56.93 2.75 38.63
N THR A 1034 58.08 2.18 38.27
CA THR A 1034 59.41 2.65 38.70
C THR A 1034 59.92 3.83 37.89
N THR A 1035 59.56 3.94 36.61
CA THR A 1035 59.94 5.07 35.74
C THR A 1035 58.84 6.10 35.60
N ASN A 1036 57.57 5.73 35.85
CA ASN A 1036 56.40 6.59 35.65
C ASN A 1036 56.34 7.22 34.24
N GLY A 1037 56.68 6.43 33.21
CA GLY A 1037 56.93 6.91 31.85
C GLY A 1037 55.79 7.77 31.28
N ALA A 1038 54.53 7.36 31.47
CA ALA A 1038 53.37 8.15 31.05
C ALA A 1038 53.29 9.52 31.73
N LYS A 1039 53.50 9.61 33.04
CA LYS A 1039 53.49 10.88 33.79
C LYS A 1039 54.66 11.77 33.37
N GLN A 1040 55.83 11.20 33.12
CA GLN A 1040 57.00 11.94 32.63
C GLN A 1040 56.76 12.51 31.22
N LEU A 1041 56.28 11.69 30.28
CA LEU A 1041 55.97 12.11 28.91
C LEU A 1041 54.85 13.17 28.87
N TYR A 1042 53.80 12.97 29.67
CA TYR A 1042 52.71 13.93 29.82
C TYR A 1042 53.22 15.29 30.32
N MET A 1043 53.97 15.31 31.43
CA MET A 1043 54.40 16.58 32.06
C MET A 1043 55.47 17.32 31.26
N SER A 1044 56.36 16.61 30.56
CA SER A 1044 57.48 17.23 29.83
C SER A 1044 57.14 17.71 28.43
N HIS A 1045 56.27 17.00 27.69
CA HIS A 1045 56.00 17.28 26.28
C HIS A 1045 54.53 17.60 26.02
N LEU A 1046 53.61 16.75 26.49
CA LEU A 1046 52.19 16.88 26.13
C LEU A 1046 51.52 18.08 26.82
N ARG A 1047 51.72 18.25 28.13
CA ARG A 1047 51.11 19.34 28.91
C ARG A 1047 51.55 20.73 28.43
N PRO A 1048 52.84 21.02 28.18
CA PRO A 1048 53.26 22.30 27.59
C PRO A 1048 52.69 22.53 26.18
N PHE A 1049 52.58 21.47 25.37
CA PHE A 1049 51.99 21.55 24.03
C PHE A 1049 50.49 21.87 24.08
N LEU A 1050 49.72 21.15 24.89
CA LEU A 1050 48.28 21.36 25.07
C LEU A 1050 47.99 22.76 25.61
N LEU A 1051 48.71 23.20 26.66
CA LEU A 1051 48.54 24.56 27.22
C LEU A 1051 48.86 25.66 26.20
N ARG A 1052 49.88 25.49 25.35
CA ARG A 1052 50.21 26.47 24.30
C ARG A 1052 49.12 26.60 23.23
N HIS A 1053 48.36 25.53 22.97
CA HIS A 1053 47.33 25.51 21.93
C HIS A 1053 45.90 25.43 22.49
N GLN A 1054 45.73 25.64 23.80
CA GLN A 1054 44.48 25.39 24.51
C GLN A 1054 43.29 26.13 23.87
N ALA A 1055 43.41 27.44 23.61
CA ALA A 1055 42.33 28.20 22.98
C ALA A 1055 41.90 27.66 21.61
N ASN A 1056 42.86 27.21 20.79
CA ASN A 1056 42.56 26.61 19.48
C ASN A 1056 41.95 25.21 19.64
N LEU A 1057 42.41 24.41 20.61
CA LEU A 1057 41.88 23.08 20.88
C LEU A 1057 40.46 23.16 21.46
N ASP A 1058 40.18 24.08 22.38
CA ASP A 1058 38.87 24.32 22.96
C ASP A 1058 37.88 24.79 21.87
N GLN A 1059 38.32 25.67 20.95
CA GLN A 1059 37.54 26.06 19.77
C GLN A 1059 37.28 24.87 18.84
N LEU A 1060 38.27 24.01 18.59
CA LEU A 1060 38.15 22.87 17.67
C LEU A 1060 37.33 21.71 18.28
N VAL A 1061 37.40 21.50 19.59
CA VAL A 1061 36.53 20.60 20.35
C VAL A 1061 35.10 21.14 20.38
N GLY A 1062 34.91 22.46 20.57
CA GLY A 1062 33.60 23.11 20.44
C GLY A 1062 33.01 22.98 19.03
N ILE A 1063 33.83 23.13 17.99
CA ILE A 1063 33.45 22.85 16.60
C ILE A 1063 33.07 21.38 16.45
N LEU A 1064 33.90 20.43 16.91
CA LEU A 1064 33.61 18.99 16.81
C LEU A 1064 32.33 18.59 17.56
N TYR A 1065 32.06 19.15 18.74
CA TYR A 1065 30.78 18.97 19.45
C TYR A 1065 29.62 19.59 18.65
N SER A 1066 29.81 20.75 18.01
CA SER A 1066 28.80 21.30 17.10
C SER A 1066 28.60 20.42 15.87
N GLU A 1067 29.66 19.78 15.34
CA GLU A 1067 29.69 18.93 14.14
C GLU A 1067 29.11 17.53 14.39
N THR A 1068 29.21 16.99 15.61
CA THR A 1068 28.55 15.74 16.01
C THR A 1068 27.09 15.94 16.41
N VAL A 1069 26.69 17.16 16.76
CA VAL A 1069 25.27 17.56 16.96
C VAL A 1069 24.62 18.03 15.65
N LYS A 1070 25.40 18.57 14.69
CA LYS A 1070 24.94 18.96 13.34
C LYS A 1070 24.31 17.87 12.46
N PRO A 1071 24.47 16.54 12.63
CA PRO A 1071 23.73 15.57 11.83
C PRO A 1071 22.22 15.66 12.05
N LEU A 1072 21.77 16.19 13.21
CA LEU A 1072 20.36 16.50 13.48
C LEU A 1072 19.87 17.78 12.78
N SER A 1073 20.76 18.72 12.39
CA SER A 1073 20.36 20.00 11.76
C SER A 1073 20.66 20.05 10.25
N LEU A 1074 21.75 19.46 9.77
CA LEU A 1074 22.10 19.45 8.34
C LEU A 1074 21.10 18.64 7.51
N PHE A 1075 20.49 17.59 8.09
CA PHE A 1075 19.40 16.83 7.47
C PHE A 1075 18.14 17.68 7.20
N LYS A 1076 17.99 18.82 7.88
CA LYS A 1076 16.91 19.79 7.66
C LYS A 1076 17.22 20.78 6.53
N CYS A 1077 18.49 21.14 6.30
CA CYS A 1077 18.88 22.10 5.27
C CYS A 1077 19.13 21.47 3.89
N LEU A 1078 19.59 20.22 3.82
CA LEU A 1078 19.78 19.52 2.53
C LEU A 1078 18.45 19.26 1.78
N LYS A 1079 17.30 19.37 2.45
CA LYS A 1079 15.97 19.31 1.83
C LYS A 1079 15.54 20.58 1.07
N LEU A 1080 16.33 21.65 1.12
CA LEU A 1080 16.03 22.93 0.44
C LEU A 1080 17.09 23.38 -0.59
N GLY A 1081 18.19 22.63 -0.75
CA GLY A 1081 19.25 22.95 -1.72
C GLY A 1081 19.12 22.22 -3.07
N ALA A 1082 18.38 21.13 -3.14
CA ALA A 1082 18.30 20.25 -4.32
C ALA A 1082 17.25 20.69 -5.36
N SER A 1083 17.20 21.98 -5.69
CA SER A 1083 16.44 22.48 -6.85
C SER A 1083 17.13 23.71 -7.48
N LYS A 1084 18.35 23.47 -7.99
CA LYS A 1084 19.04 24.27 -9.03
C LYS A 1084 20.40 23.63 -9.35
N HIS A 1085 20.42 22.66 -10.28
CA HIS A 1085 21.52 22.44 -11.24
C HIS A 1085 21.23 21.24 -12.16
N LEU A 1086 20.40 21.48 -13.18
CA LEU A 1086 20.47 20.84 -14.49
C LEU A 1086 20.17 21.96 -15.51
N VAL A 1087 20.88 21.97 -16.64
CA VAL A 1087 21.04 23.08 -17.63
C VAL A 1087 22.30 23.95 -17.38
N ASN A 1088 23.47 23.45 -17.76
CA ASN A 1088 24.06 23.75 -19.08
C ASN A 1088 25.48 23.19 -19.22
N ASN A 1089 25.76 22.58 -20.38
CA ASN A 1089 27.11 22.38 -20.88
C ASN A 1089 27.08 22.62 -22.40
N SER A 1090 27.35 23.86 -22.82
CA SER A 1090 27.69 24.17 -24.21
C SER A 1090 28.68 25.33 -24.23
N SER A 1091 29.69 25.21 -25.09
CA SER A 1091 30.91 26.02 -25.09
C SER A 1091 30.88 27.09 -26.19
N GLN A 1092 31.26 28.34 -25.88
CA GLN A 1092 32.34 29.10 -26.54
C GLN A 1092 32.56 30.50 -25.87
N PRO A 1093 33.70 31.21 -26.11
CA PRO A 1093 34.13 32.36 -25.31
C PRO A 1093 34.18 33.74 -26.06
N VAL A 1094 34.54 34.82 -25.32
CA VAL A 1094 35.00 36.18 -25.76
C VAL A 1094 33.87 37.21 -26.04
N PRO A 1095 33.99 38.55 -25.76
CA PRO A 1095 34.75 39.37 -24.77
C PRO A 1095 33.85 40.37 -23.93
N PRO A 1096 34.38 41.23 -23.02
CA PRO A 1096 33.61 42.23 -22.23
C PRO A 1096 33.57 43.63 -22.90
N PRO A 1097 32.76 44.63 -22.43
CA PRO A 1097 33.23 45.60 -21.39
C PRO A 1097 32.15 46.31 -20.51
N GLU A 1098 32.62 47.15 -19.56
CA GLU A 1098 31.95 48.33 -18.92
C GLU A 1098 30.66 48.13 -18.05
N GLY A 1099 30.37 48.92 -17.00
CA GLY A 1099 31.12 49.98 -16.31
C GLY A 1099 30.20 50.91 -15.45
N ARG A 1100 30.73 51.48 -14.35
CA ARG A 1100 30.10 52.49 -13.43
C ARG A 1100 29.00 51.96 -12.47
N THR A 1101 29.13 51.93 -11.13
CA THR A 1101 29.32 52.98 -10.08
C THR A 1101 28.12 53.93 -9.87
N ILE A 1102 27.56 53.98 -8.64
CA ILE A 1102 27.40 55.20 -7.75
C ILE A 1102 26.35 55.00 -6.61
N THR A 1103 26.79 55.21 -5.34
CA THR A 1103 26.04 55.57 -4.08
C THR A 1103 24.80 54.77 -3.61
N GLY A 1104 24.36 54.78 -2.34
CA GLY A 1104 24.81 55.46 -1.10
C GLY A 1104 23.63 55.74 -0.14
N GLN A 1105 23.90 56.13 1.12
CA GLN A 1105 22.94 56.36 2.25
C GLN A 1105 22.32 55.07 2.85
N ARG A 1106 22.26 54.78 4.17
CA ARG A 1106 22.52 55.46 5.47
C ARG A 1106 21.36 56.25 6.11
N GLU A 1107 20.66 55.59 7.03
CA GLU A 1107 19.98 56.07 8.27
C GLU A 1107 19.62 54.78 9.08
N GLN A 1108 20.02 54.53 10.33
CA GLN A 1108 19.90 55.19 11.64
C GLN A 1108 18.54 55.08 12.36
N VAL A 1109 18.58 54.39 13.52
CA VAL A 1109 17.91 54.75 14.81
C VAL A 1109 16.38 54.50 14.81
N GLU A 1110 15.76 53.82 15.78
CA GLU A 1110 15.79 54.01 17.24
C GLU A 1110 15.85 52.71 18.09
N SER A 1111 16.18 52.91 19.37
CA SER A 1111 16.18 51.95 20.47
C SER A 1111 15.21 52.36 21.56
N SER A 1112 14.55 51.40 22.24
CA SER A 1112 14.03 51.63 23.60
C SER A 1112 14.06 50.34 24.43
N ASN A 1113 14.80 50.39 25.54
CA ASN A 1113 14.84 49.35 26.58
C ASN A 1113 13.68 49.54 27.58
N SER A 1114 13.29 48.44 28.22
CA SER A 1114 13.09 48.31 29.68
C SER A 1114 12.75 46.85 29.96
N ASP A 1115 13.64 45.99 30.48
CA ASP A 1115 14.26 45.97 31.82
C ASP A 1115 13.30 45.55 32.96
N ASP A 1116 13.90 44.85 33.93
CA ASP A 1116 13.42 44.39 35.24
C ASP A 1116 12.44 43.18 35.29
N SER A 1117 12.55 42.23 36.23
CA SER A 1117 13.67 41.77 37.10
C SER A 1117 13.17 40.60 37.98
N ASN A 1118 13.98 39.56 38.22
CA ASN A 1118 14.12 38.83 39.50
C ASN A 1118 12.88 38.09 40.10
N ASP A 1119 12.97 37.07 40.96
CA ASP A 1119 14.06 36.19 41.46
C ASP A 1119 13.42 34.93 42.13
N ASP A 1120 14.28 34.02 42.61
CA ASP A 1120 14.09 33.01 43.69
C ASP A 1120 13.23 31.73 43.45
N ASP A 1121 13.97 30.61 43.32
CA ASP A 1121 14.00 29.42 44.20
C ASP A 1121 12.70 28.88 44.86
N ASP A 1122 12.40 27.60 44.62
CA ASP A 1122 12.68 26.54 45.62
C ASP A 1122 12.48 25.10 45.05
N ASP A 1123 13.24 24.14 45.58
CA ASP A 1123 13.10 22.69 45.32
C ASP A 1123 11.84 22.12 46.00
N ASP A 1124 11.08 21.24 45.34
CA ASP A 1124 10.69 19.98 46.00
C ASP A 1124 10.27 18.84 45.04
N PHE A 1125 10.47 17.60 45.52
CA PHE A 1125 10.02 16.37 44.87
C PHE A 1125 8.48 16.26 44.85
N VAL A 1126 7.88 15.72 43.76
CA VAL A 1126 6.88 14.61 43.79
C VAL A 1126 6.31 14.27 42.40
N ALA A 1127 6.28 12.97 42.10
CA ALA A 1127 5.43 12.21 41.15
C ALA A 1127 5.29 12.59 39.65
N PHE A 1128 5.21 11.52 38.84
CA PHE A 1128 4.70 11.49 37.46
C PHE A 1128 3.23 11.98 37.38
N PRO A 1129 2.78 12.42 36.18
CA PRO A 1129 2.06 11.45 35.35
C PRO A 1129 2.45 11.44 33.85
N ASP A 1130 2.50 10.23 33.31
CA ASP A 1130 1.96 9.80 32.01
C ASP A 1130 1.79 10.81 30.87
N SER A 1131 2.69 10.75 29.88
CA SER A 1131 2.31 10.44 28.48
C SER A 1131 3.55 10.38 27.57
N PHE A 1132 3.80 9.22 26.92
CA PHE A 1132 4.00 9.02 25.47
C PHE A 1132 4.44 7.59 25.15
#